data_AF-A0A498JBJ9-F1
#
_entry.id   AF-A0A498JBJ9-F1
#
_cell.length_a   1.000
_cell.length_b   1.000
_cell.length_c   1.000
_cell.angle_alpha   90.00
_cell.angle_beta   90.00
_cell.angle_gamma   90.00
#
_symmetry.space_group_name_H-M   'P 1'
#
loop_
_entity.id
_entity.type
_entity.pdbx_description
1 polymer ?
#
loop_
_entity_poly.entity_id
_entity_poly.type
_entity_poly.pdbx_seq_one_letter_code
_entity_poly.pdbx_strand_id
1 'polypeptide(L)'
;MWQRCGLKKLIYLVEGDPNCSEAAESIKTACFTTEILEGFDVQRTSGLADTLKKYVHLTQAITQYYKSEYLEEQSMNAGVCPSFDEFIKRCQDLDKMTVSDIFAIQLMQVPQVTEEVAIAVLDLYPTLLSLAHAYSRLEGDVDAQEKMLKTQSNNVVNAGLGPLQVVIDERVEGGGRKFGGGRKPTKFVINPPPCCSSKPKSLILAFMASLLFLSLLSLTLFLSLSSASRHHSISPQPQIQLACKATRFPDACQASLGKLVTDPNATPLETIHFAVKVSDDGLKTAQGMVHTILDSSAGNINRTTAAKNCLDVLANSRYRISLTTGGLSSGRVKNARASMSAALLYQYDCWSALKYANDTQMVNKTMSFLDSLIGKSSNALGMIWSYDNFGNDTKKWGPPKTERDGFWEPVMGGGSDQGFRGGIPSGLKADVTVCKGNSCDYKTVQEAVNAAPDNAGDKRFVIGIKAGVYEETVGVPLEKRNVVFLGDGMGKTVITGSLNVGQPGISTYNTATVGVSGDGFMASGLTVQNTAGPDAHQAVAFRSDSDLSVIENCEFIGNQDTLYAHANRQFYKSCTIQGNVDFIFGNSASIFQDCTILVRPRQLEPEKGENNAVTAHGRTDPGQSTGFVFENCLINGTEEYMKLYRSKPQVHKNYLGRPWKEYSRTVFINSSMEALVAPQGWMPWDGDFALNTLFYGEFGNSGAGSDLSQRVKWSSKIPPEHVNTYSLQNFIQGDEWIKT
;
A
#
# COMPACT_ATOMS: atom_id res chain seq x y z
N MET A 1 22.08 -15.47 7.55
CA MET A 1 23.55 -15.54 7.68
C MET A 1 24.19 -14.22 7.19
N TRP A 2 23.89 -13.07 7.83
CA TRP A 2 24.36 -11.73 7.38
C TRP A 2 25.31 -11.05 8.37
N GLN A 3 25.73 -11.73 9.44
CA GLN A 3 26.54 -11.12 10.51
C GLN A 3 28.06 -11.30 10.37
N ARG A 4 28.58 -11.84 9.26
CA ARG A 4 30.03 -12.09 9.10
C ARG A 4 30.78 -11.24 8.06
N CYS A 5 30.12 -10.30 7.38
CA CYS A 5 30.78 -9.47 6.34
C CYS A 5 30.89 -7.96 6.66
N GLY A 6 30.37 -7.47 7.81
CA GLY A 6 30.51 -6.05 8.20
C GLY A 6 29.84 -5.04 7.27
N LEU A 7 29.11 -5.49 6.24
CA LEU A 7 28.34 -4.67 5.32
C LEU A 7 27.09 -4.15 6.02
N LYS A 8 27.05 -2.85 6.31
CA LYS A 8 25.91 -2.18 6.95
C LYS A 8 24.89 -1.61 5.95
N LYS A 9 25.33 -1.22 4.75
CA LYS A 9 24.47 -0.64 3.71
C LYS A 9 25.11 -0.81 2.34
N LEU A 10 24.30 -1.04 1.31
CA LEU A 10 24.74 -1.07 -0.09
C LEU A 10 24.11 0.14 -0.80
N ILE A 11 24.95 0.91 -1.52
CA ILE A 11 24.54 2.16 -2.16
C ILE A 11 24.91 2.11 -3.65
N TYR A 12 23.94 2.35 -4.52
CA TYR A 12 24.13 2.59 -5.95
C TYR A 12 24.14 4.10 -6.22
N LEU A 13 25.17 4.58 -6.93
CA LEU A 13 25.26 5.97 -7.37
C LEU A 13 24.92 6.06 -8.86
N VAL A 14 23.92 6.87 -9.19
CA VAL A 14 23.42 7.07 -10.56
C VAL A 14 23.76 8.48 -11.01
N GLU A 15 24.68 8.59 -11.95
CA GLU A 15 25.18 9.85 -12.50
C GLU A 15 24.33 10.36 -13.66
N GLY A 16 24.04 11.67 -13.62
CA GLY A 16 23.31 12.40 -14.65
C GLY A 16 21.84 12.60 -14.30
N ASP A 17 21.19 13.57 -14.94
CA ASP A 17 19.74 13.74 -14.84
C ASP A 17 19.04 12.65 -15.69
N PRO A 18 18.35 11.67 -15.07
CA PRO A 18 17.69 10.61 -15.80
C PRO A 18 16.62 11.16 -16.76
N ASN A 19 16.07 12.35 -16.48
CA ASN A 19 15.06 12.99 -17.33
C ASN A 19 15.58 13.43 -18.70
N CYS A 20 16.90 13.54 -18.87
CA CYS A 20 17.53 13.94 -20.13
C CYS A 20 17.90 12.73 -21.01
N SER A 21 17.67 11.50 -20.56
CA SER A 21 17.94 10.27 -21.30
C SER A 21 16.68 9.77 -22.03
N GLU A 22 16.82 9.26 -23.25
CA GLU A 22 15.72 8.56 -23.94
C GLU A 22 15.25 7.30 -23.20
N ALA A 23 16.09 6.77 -22.29
CA ALA A 23 15.78 5.66 -21.39
C ALA A 23 15.36 6.11 -19.98
N ALA A 24 14.97 7.38 -19.80
CA ALA A 24 14.62 7.98 -18.50
C ALA A 24 13.69 7.12 -17.63
N GLU A 25 12.64 6.56 -18.24
CA GLU A 25 11.63 5.78 -17.52
C GLU A 25 12.16 4.42 -17.08
N SER A 26 12.97 3.76 -17.93
CA SER A 26 13.61 2.48 -17.59
C SER A 26 14.65 2.66 -16.48
N ILE A 27 15.42 3.76 -16.51
CA ILE A 27 16.42 4.07 -15.49
C ILE A 27 15.74 4.37 -14.14
N LYS A 28 14.65 5.16 -14.14
CA LYS A 28 13.88 5.43 -12.90
C LYS A 28 13.24 4.18 -12.33
N THR A 29 12.68 3.33 -13.19
CA THR A 29 12.07 2.06 -12.79
C THR A 29 13.12 1.11 -12.21
N ALA A 30 14.29 1.00 -12.85
CA ALA A 30 15.40 0.20 -12.34
C ALA A 30 15.88 0.71 -10.99
N CYS A 31 16.08 2.03 -10.84
CA CYS A 31 16.47 2.64 -9.55
C CYS A 31 15.46 2.31 -8.45
N PHE A 32 14.16 2.46 -8.72
CA PHE A 32 13.10 2.24 -7.75
C PHE A 32 12.94 0.76 -7.38
N THR A 33 13.11 -0.13 -8.36
CA THR A 33 13.08 -1.58 -8.16
C THR A 33 14.27 -2.02 -7.30
N THR A 34 15.46 -1.50 -7.57
CA THR A 34 16.67 -1.75 -6.76
C THR A 34 16.54 -1.18 -5.34
N GLU A 35 15.87 -0.04 -5.15
CA GLU A 35 15.60 0.52 -3.82
C GLU A 35 14.64 -0.34 -3.00
N ILE A 36 13.54 -0.77 -3.61
CA ILE A 36 12.43 -1.38 -2.87
C ILE A 36 12.51 -2.90 -2.80
N LEU A 37 12.93 -3.55 -3.88
CA LEU A 37 12.95 -5.01 -3.95
C LEU A 37 14.30 -5.61 -3.57
N GLU A 38 15.39 -4.90 -3.86
CA GLU A 38 16.75 -5.41 -3.62
C GLU A 38 17.39 -4.82 -2.35
N GLY A 39 16.79 -3.77 -1.77
CA GLY A 39 17.21 -3.17 -0.50
C GLY A 39 18.48 -2.30 -0.59
N PHE A 40 18.84 -1.83 -1.79
CA PHE A 40 19.98 -0.92 -2.00
C PHE A 40 19.53 0.53 -1.95
N ASP A 41 20.32 1.42 -1.34
CA ASP A 41 20.07 2.87 -1.44
C ASP A 41 20.50 3.38 -2.82
N VAL A 42 19.64 4.05 -3.59
CA VAL A 42 20.04 4.62 -4.89
C VAL A 42 20.16 6.14 -4.79
N GLN A 43 21.39 6.66 -4.84
CA GLN A 43 21.66 8.09 -4.80
C GLN A 43 21.93 8.66 -6.19
N ARG A 44 21.16 9.69 -6.56
CA ARG A 44 21.22 10.31 -7.89
C ARG A 44 22.05 11.60 -7.81
N THR A 45 22.91 11.83 -8.80
CA THR A 45 23.76 13.04 -8.90
C THR A 45 23.54 13.69 -10.26
N SER A 46 23.59 15.03 -10.34
CA SER A 46 23.18 15.74 -11.55
C SER A 46 24.18 15.64 -12.72
N GLY A 47 25.36 15.06 -12.49
CA GLY A 47 26.43 14.86 -13.46
C GLY A 47 27.78 14.62 -12.77
N LEU A 48 28.83 14.37 -13.57
CA LEU A 48 30.15 13.91 -13.08
C LEU A 48 30.74 14.71 -11.92
N ALA A 49 30.67 16.04 -11.95
CA ALA A 49 31.20 16.88 -10.88
C ALA A 49 30.47 16.66 -9.53
N ASP A 50 29.15 16.46 -9.58
CA ASP A 50 28.32 16.19 -8.40
C ASP A 50 28.52 14.74 -7.91
N THR A 51 28.66 13.78 -8.83
CA THR A 51 29.05 12.40 -8.53
C THR A 51 30.36 12.33 -7.76
N LEU A 52 31.40 13.00 -8.27
CA LEU A 52 32.72 13.02 -7.63
C LEU A 52 32.65 13.68 -6.25
N LYS A 53 31.92 14.79 -6.11
CA LYS A 53 31.72 15.46 -4.82
C LYS A 53 31.01 14.57 -3.81
N LYS A 54 29.98 13.85 -4.25
CA LYS A 54 29.21 12.91 -3.43
C LYS A 54 30.06 11.71 -3.01
N TYR A 55 30.86 11.18 -3.92
CA TYR A 55 31.79 10.09 -3.66
C TYR A 55 32.85 10.47 -2.61
N VAL A 56 33.42 11.67 -2.71
CA VAL A 56 34.35 12.23 -1.71
C VAL A 56 33.68 12.34 -0.34
N HIS A 57 32.44 12.84 -0.29
CA HIS A 57 31.68 12.96 0.97
C HIS A 57 31.41 11.60 1.63
N LEU A 58 30.97 10.61 0.86
CA LEU A 58 30.73 9.25 1.37
C LEU A 58 32.02 8.63 1.89
N THR A 59 33.12 8.78 1.16
CA THR A 59 34.44 8.28 1.56
C THR A 59 34.91 8.92 2.86
N GLN A 60 34.74 10.23 3.01
CA GLN A 60 35.08 10.97 4.23
C GLN A 60 34.22 10.55 5.43
N ALA A 61 32.91 10.38 5.22
CA ALA A 61 31.99 9.94 6.27
C ALA A 61 32.29 8.51 6.75
N ILE A 62 32.58 7.59 5.83
CA ILE A 62 33.01 6.22 6.16
C ILE A 62 34.32 6.27 6.95
N THR A 63 35.30 7.07 6.50
CA THR A 63 36.59 7.23 7.20
C THR A 63 36.40 7.78 8.61
N GLN A 64 35.55 8.80 8.79
CA GLN A 64 35.25 9.37 10.10
C GLN A 64 34.54 8.38 11.03
N TYR A 65 33.56 7.63 10.50
CA TYR A 65 32.83 6.61 11.25
C TYR A 65 33.77 5.54 11.83
N TYR A 66 34.66 4.99 11.00
CA TYR A 66 35.62 3.99 11.47
C TYR A 66 36.70 4.59 12.39
N LYS A 67 37.02 5.87 12.23
CA LYS A 67 37.94 6.59 13.12
C LYS A 67 37.32 6.90 14.49
N SER A 68 35.99 7.04 14.59
CA SER A 68 35.29 7.27 15.86
C SER A 68 34.96 5.99 16.63
N GLU A 69 34.83 4.84 15.95
CA GLU A 69 34.56 3.54 16.57
C GLU A 69 35.84 2.85 17.11
N TYR A 70 37.02 3.30 16.69
CA TYR A 70 38.32 2.79 17.15
C TYR A 70 39.13 3.88 17.86
N LEU A 71 38.94 4.03 19.17
CA LEU A 71 39.86 4.74 20.05
C LEU A 71 40.73 3.71 20.80
N GLU A 72 41.99 3.58 20.34
CA GLU A 72 43.23 3.09 21.01
C GLU A 72 43.17 1.70 21.71
N GLU A 73 44.00 0.69 21.48
CA GLU A 73 45.37 0.52 20.96
C GLU A 73 45.49 -0.91 20.39
N GLN A 74 45.87 -1.05 19.13
CA GLN A 74 46.78 -2.10 18.66
C GLN A 74 47.16 -1.74 17.21
N SER A 75 48.24 -0.96 17.09
CA SER A 75 48.94 -0.88 15.82
C SER A 75 49.59 -2.24 15.57
N MET A 76 49.26 -2.87 14.44
CA MET A 76 50.18 -3.67 13.62
C MET A 76 49.51 -4.04 12.29
N ASN A 77 49.92 -3.31 11.24
CA ASN A 77 49.96 -3.74 9.84
C ASN A 77 48.66 -4.19 9.14
N ALA A 78 47.75 -3.26 8.89
CA ALA A 78 46.89 -3.35 7.70
C ALA A 78 46.79 -1.96 7.07
N GLY A 79 47.08 -1.89 5.78
CA GLY A 79 47.41 -0.67 5.05
C GLY A 79 46.38 0.45 5.15
N VAL A 80 46.92 1.68 5.20
CA VAL A 80 46.19 2.93 4.99
C VAL A 80 45.25 2.75 3.79
N CYS A 81 43.98 3.14 3.96
CA CYS A 81 43.04 3.20 2.84
C CYS A 81 43.71 3.95 1.67
N PRO A 82 43.63 3.43 0.43
CA PRO A 82 44.30 4.05 -0.71
C PRO A 82 43.89 5.52 -0.81
N SER A 83 44.85 6.38 -1.15
CA SER A 83 44.54 7.76 -1.49
C SER A 83 43.54 7.79 -2.65
N PHE A 84 42.77 8.88 -2.77
CA PHE A 84 41.78 9.00 -3.84
C PHE A 84 42.41 8.80 -5.22
N ASP A 85 43.63 9.28 -5.44
CA ASP A 85 44.37 9.10 -6.69
C ASP A 85 44.79 7.64 -6.91
N GLU A 86 45.16 6.89 -5.86
CA GLU A 86 45.46 5.46 -5.93
C GLU A 86 44.21 4.61 -6.18
N PHE A 87 43.07 5.01 -5.61
CA PHE A 87 41.78 4.40 -5.87
C PHE A 87 41.37 4.59 -7.33
N ILE A 88 41.46 5.81 -7.87
CA ILE A 88 41.15 6.11 -9.27
C ILE A 88 42.07 5.35 -10.22
N LYS A 89 43.37 5.26 -9.90
CA LYS A 89 44.33 4.49 -10.69
C LYS A 89 44.00 3.00 -10.71
N ARG A 90 43.54 2.44 -9.58
CA ARG A 90 43.05 1.05 -9.50
C ARG A 90 41.76 0.83 -10.26
N CYS A 91 40.87 1.82 -10.32
CA CYS A 91 39.64 1.73 -11.11
C CYS A 91 39.88 1.77 -12.62
N GLN A 92 40.98 2.36 -13.08
CA GLN A 92 41.35 2.38 -14.50
C GLN A 92 41.83 1.00 -15.00
N ASP A 93 42.28 0.13 -14.09
CA ASP A 93 42.75 -1.22 -14.39
C ASP A 93 41.64 -2.30 -14.23
N LEU A 94 40.44 -1.91 -13.80
CA LEU A 94 39.30 -2.83 -13.64
C LEU A 94 38.44 -2.81 -14.91
N ASP A 95 38.46 -3.92 -15.65
CA ASP A 95 37.51 -4.11 -16.75
C ASP A 95 36.07 -4.02 -16.22
N LYS A 96 35.21 -3.36 -16.99
CA LYS A 96 33.80 -3.17 -16.63
C LYS A 96 33.12 -4.53 -16.55
N MET A 97 32.88 -5.00 -15.33
CA MET A 97 32.06 -6.17 -15.09
C MET A 97 30.58 -5.81 -15.15
N THR A 98 29.83 -6.54 -15.96
CA THR A 98 28.38 -6.50 -15.98
C THR A 98 27.81 -7.29 -14.80
N VAL A 99 26.54 -7.05 -14.50
CA VAL A 99 25.80 -7.85 -13.49
C VAL A 99 25.79 -9.33 -13.87
N SER A 100 25.76 -9.64 -15.17
CA SER A 100 25.87 -11.01 -15.69
C SER A 100 27.23 -11.64 -15.37
N ASP A 101 28.32 -10.88 -15.48
CA ASP A 101 29.68 -11.35 -15.17
C ASP A 101 29.85 -11.66 -13.68
N ILE A 102 29.22 -10.83 -12.83
CA ILE A 102 29.19 -11.08 -11.38
C ILE A 102 28.43 -12.37 -11.07
N PHE A 103 27.32 -12.64 -11.75
CA PHE A 103 26.55 -13.86 -11.56
C PHE A 103 27.22 -15.10 -12.14
N ALA A 104 27.92 -14.99 -13.27
CA ALA A 104 28.70 -16.09 -13.81
C ALA A 104 29.78 -16.52 -12.80
N ILE A 105 30.45 -15.55 -12.18
CA ILE A 105 31.46 -15.79 -11.14
C ILE A 105 30.85 -16.43 -9.89
N GLN A 106 29.63 -16.05 -9.52
CA GLN A 106 28.91 -16.65 -8.38
C GLN A 106 28.45 -18.08 -8.67
N LEU A 107 27.95 -18.37 -9.87
CA LEU A 107 27.58 -19.73 -10.29
C LEU A 107 28.78 -20.66 -10.30
N MET A 108 29.94 -20.18 -10.75
CA MET A 108 31.21 -20.92 -10.70
C MET A 108 31.72 -21.20 -9.27
N GLN A 109 31.15 -20.58 -8.22
CA GLN A 109 31.45 -20.96 -6.83
C GLN A 109 30.81 -22.29 -6.43
N VAL A 110 29.86 -22.80 -7.22
CA VAL A 110 29.28 -24.13 -7.03
C VAL A 110 30.29 -25.16 -7.57
N PRO A 111 30.72 -26.14 -6.76
CA PRO A 111 31.65 -27.16 -7.22
C PRO A 111 31.12 -27.85 -8.47
N GLN A 112 31.96 -27.98 -9.50
CA GLN A 112 31.67 -28.57 -10.83
C GLN A 112 30.97 -27.66 -11.85
N VAL A 113 30.64 -26.41 -11.52
CA VAL A 113 30.16 -25.43 -12.51
C VAL A 113 31.35 -24.70 -13.13
N THR A 114 31.61 -24.96 -14.41
CA THR A 114 32.65 -24.25 -15.17
C THR A 114 32.12 -22.94 -15.75
N GLU A 115 33.01 -22.10 -16.27
CA GLU A 115 32.64 -20.82 -16.89
C GLU A 115 31.66 -21.00 -18.05
N GLU A 116 31.89 -22.01 -18.88
CA GLU A 116 31.02 -22.35 -20.01
C GLU A 116 29.63 -22.79 -19.54
N VAL A 117 29.55 -23.51 -18.42
CA VAL A 117 28.28 -23.92 -17.82
C VAL A 117 27.56 -22.73 -17.20
N ALA A 118 28.27 -21.84 -16.51
CA ALA A 118 27.70 -20.63 -15.93
C ALA A 118 27.12 -19.70 -17.00
N ILE A 119 27.83 -19.50 -18.11
CA ILE A 119 27.36 -18.70 -19.24
C ILE A 119 26.13 -19.35 -19.89
N ALA A 120 26.17 -20.66 -20.14
CA ALA A 120 25.02 -21.37 -20.72
C ALA A 120 23.76 -21.30 -19.83
N VAL A 121 23.92 -21.37 -18.51
CA VAL A 121 22.82 -21.20 -17.55
C VAL A 121 22.27 -19.78 -17.60
N LEU A 122 23.12 -18.76 -17.68
CA LEU A 122 22.69 -17.35 -17.74
C LEU A 122 22.07 -16.97 -19.09
N ASP A 123 22.47 -17.61 -20.19
CA ASP A 123 21.83 -17.42 -21.49
C ASP A 123 20.40 -17.97 -21.52
N LEU A 124 20.15 -19.08 -20.83
CA LEU A 124 18.81 -19.67 -20.67
C LEU A 124 17.96 -18.96 -19.60
N TYR A 125 18.61 -18.47 -18.54
CA TYR A 125 17.97 -17.80 -17.42
C TYR A 125 18.64 -16.44 -17.16
N PRO A 126 18.32 -15.43 -17.99
CA PRO A 126 19.03 -14.15 -17.99
C PRO A 126 18.78 -13.30 -16.74
N THR A 127 17.91 -13.75 -15.81
CA THR A 127 17.65 -13.08 -14.55
C THR A 127 17.56 -14.08 -13.40
N LEU A 128 17.93 -13.64 -12.19
CA LEU A 128 17.81 -14.44 -10.96
C LEU A 128 16.40 -14.98 -10.74
N LEU A 129 15.39 -14.20 -11.14
CA LEU A 129 13.98 -14.59 -11.02
C LEU A 129 13.62 -15.73 -11.99
N SER A 130 14.13 -15.73 -13.22
CA SER A 130 13.84 -16.81 -14.17
C SER A 130 14.53 -18.11 -13.78
N LEU A 131 15.74 -18.02 -13.20
CA LEU A 131 16.44 -19.17 -12.65
C LEU A 131 15.73 -19.74 -11.41
N ALA A 132 15.33 -18.88 -10.47
CA ALA A 132 14.60 -19.29 -9.27
C ALA A 132 13.22 -19.90 -9.61
N HIS A 133 12.51 -19.34 -10.59
CA HIS A 133 11.25 -19.92 -11.08
C HIS A 133 11.45 -21.29 -11.73
N ALA A 134 12.49 -21.47 -12.54
CA ALA A 134 12.80 -22.77 -13.14
C ALA A 134 13.09 -23.83 -12.06
N TYR A 135 13.81 -23.44 -11.01
CA TYR A 135 14.13 -24.32 -9.88
C TYR A 135 12.90 -24.67 -9.02
N SER A 136 12.04 -23.68 -8.73
CA SER A 136 10.81 -23.89 -7.94
C SER A 136 9.80 -24.83 -8.60
N ARG A 137 9.81 -24.95 -9.94
CA ARG A 137 8.92 -25.85 -10.69
C ARG A 137 9.34 -27.32 -10.63
N LEU A 138 10.49 -27.61 -10.02
CA LEU A 138 11.07 -28.95 -9.93
C LEU A 138 11.07 -29.48 -8.49
N GLU A 139 10.51 -28.76 -7.53
CA GLU A 139 10.48 -29.18 -6.12
C GLU A 139 9.77 -30.54 -5.95
N GLY A 140 10.52 -31.55 -5.49
CA GLY A 140 10.01 -32.88 -5.14
C GLY A 140 10.24 -33.99 -6.17
N ASP A 141 10.70 -33.69 -7.39
CA ASP A 141 10.95 -34.70 -8.45
C ASP A 141 12.42 -34.70 -8.89
N VAL A 142 13.24 -35.48 -8.17
CA VAL A 142 14.70 -35.57 -8.35
C VAL A 142 15.07 -36.16 -9.71
N ASP A 143 14.28 -37.08 -10.25
CA ASP A 143 14.53 -37.70 -11.56
C ASP A 143 14.23 -36.72 -12.70
N ALA A 144 13.21 -35.86 -12.56
CA ALA A 144 12.95 -34.78 -13.51
C ALA A 144 14.04 -33.70 -13.48
N GLN A 145 14.56 -33.36 -12.30
CA GLN A 145 15.71 -32.46 -12.14
C GLN A 145 16.96 -33.01 -12.85
N GLU A 146 17.27 -34.29 -12.64
CA GLU A 146 18.44 -34.93 -13.22
C GLU A 146 18.31 -35.10 -14.74
N LYS A 147 17.10 -35.41 -15.23
CA LYS A 147 16.80 -35.53 -16.65
C LYS A 147 16.83 -34.18 -17.38
N MET A 148 16.36 -33.10 -16.75
CA MET A 148 16.45 -31.74 -17.31
C MET A 148 17.91 -31.32 -17.49
N LEU A 149 18.75 -31.56 -16.47
CA LEU A 149 20.18 -31.28 -16.52
C LEU A 149 20.90 -32.12 -17.59
N LYS A 150 20.58 -33.41 -17.72
CA LYS A 150 21.19 -34.30 -18.75
C LYS A 150 20.76 -33.96 -20.17
N THR A 151 19.48 -33.69 -20.39
CA THR A 151 18.91 -33.47 -21.74
C THR A 151 19.33 -32.12 -22.32
N GLN A 152 19.53 -31.10 -21.48
CA GLN A 152 19.82 -29.74 -21.95
C GLN A 152 21.30 -29.35 -21.91
N SER A 153 22.17 -30.16 -21.30
CA SER A 153 23.63 -29.96 -21.29
C SER A 153 24.40 -30.82 -22.30
N ASN A 154 23.71 -31.47 -23.26
CA ASN A 154 24.32 -32.39 -24.23
C ASN A 154 25.21 -33.48 -23.58
N ASN A 155 24.78 -34.06 -22.45
CA ASN A 155 25.49 -35.14 -21.73
C ASN A 155 26.92 -34.80 -21.25
N VAL A 156 27.27 -33.53 -21.03
CA VAL A 156 28.60 -33.15 -20.51
C VAL A 156 28.76 -33.48 -19.01
N VAL A 157 27.65 -33.65 -18.28
CA VAL A 157 27.67 -34.06 -16.86
C VAL A 157 27.72 -35.58 -16.77
N ASN A 158 28.92 -36.15 -16.58
CA ASN A 158 29.12 -37.59 -16.42
C ASN A 158 29.23 -38.03 -14.95
N ALA A 159 28.73 -39.24 -14.72
CA ALA A 159 28.36 -39.85 -13.44
C ALA A 159 29.40 -39.75 -12.30
N GLY A 160 28.93 -39.29 -11.14
CA GLY A 160 29.68 -39.29 -9.89
C GLY A 160 29.00 -38.52 -8.73
N LEU A 161 27.94 -37.76 -9.01
CA LEU A 161 27.17 -37.06 -7.99
C LEU A 161 26.06 -37.98 -7.46
N GLY A 162 26.24 -38.46 -6.22
CA GLY A 162 25.09 -38.87 -5.40
C GLY A 162 24.13 -37.69 -5.20
N PRO A 163 22.89 -37.94 -4.74
CA PRO A 163 21.83 -36.94 -4.70
C PRO A 163 22.29 -35.67 -3.99
N LEU A 164 22.01 -34.52 -4.61
CA LEU A 164 22.25 -33.18 -4.07
C LEU A 164 21.36 -32.99 -2.83
N GLN A 165 21.86 -33.43 -1.68
CA GLN A 165 21.21 -33.23 -0.40
C GLN A 165 21.53 -31.79 0.04
N VAL A 166 20.59 -30.87 -0.20
CA VAL A 166 20.58 -29.59 0.52
C VAL A 166 20.22 -29.92 1.96
N VAL A 167 21.23 -30.09 2.82
CA VAL A 167 21.04 -30.27 4.26
C VAL A 167 20.76 -28.90 4.87
N ILE A 168 19.51 -28.67 5.26
CA ILE A 168 19.13 -27.62 6.21
C ILE A 168 19.30 -28.25 7.60
N ASP A 169 20.34 -27.84 8.33
CA ASP A 169 20.68 -28.43 9.63
C ASP A 169 19.82 -27.83 10.77
N GLU A 170 19.05 -28.69 11.45
CA GLU A 170 18.31 -28.41 12.69
C GLU A 170 19.00 -29.05 13.91
N ARG A 171 19.18 -28.24 14.97
CA ARG A 171 19.43 -28.55 16.40
C ARG A 171 20.86 -28.85 16.94
N VAL A 172 21.24 -27.92 17.83
CA VAL A 172 21.78 -28.01 19.22
C VAL A 172 22.18 -29.38 19.82
N GLU A 173 23.37 -29.34 20.45
CA GLU A 173 23.95 -30.12 21.58
C GLU A 173 24.96 -31.28 21.33
N GLY A 174 26.15 -31.15 21.95
CA GLY A 174 26.89 -32.30 22.52
C GLY A 174 28.28 -32.66 21.99
N GLY A 175 29.35 -32.06 22.56
CA GLY A 175 30.59 -32.77 22.96
C GLY A 175 31.67 -33.21 21.94
N GLY A 176 32.91 -32.70 22.13
CA GLY A 176 34.11 -33.56 22.24
C GLY A 176 35.12 -33.71 21.06
N ARG A 177 36.29 -33.07 21.23
CA ARG A 177 37.70 -33.46 20.84
C ARG A 177 38.20 -33.45 19.38
N LYS A 178 39.17 -32.52 19.17
CA LYS A 178 40.57 -32.56 18.62
C LYS A 178 41.00 -33.28 17.32
N PHE A 179 41.99 -32.60 16.71
CA PHE A 179 43.04 -32.94 15.71
C PHE A 179 42.73 -32.50 14.26
N GLY A 180 43.58 -31.84 13.47
CA GLY A 180 44.94 -31.31 13.62
C GLY A 180 45.62 -31.14 12.24
N GLY A 181 46.32 -30.01 12.00
CA GLY A 181 47.28 -29.78 10.90
C GLY A 181 46.66 -29.33 9.56
N GLY A 182 47.19 -28.37 8.78
CA GLY A 182 48.39 -27.54 8.87
C GLY A 182 48.93 -27.27 7.46
N ARG A 183 49.01 -26.00 7.01
CA ARG A 183 50.14 -25.36 6.30
C ARG A 183 49.77 -23.95 5.77
N LYS A 184 50.74 -23.05 5.87
CA LYS A 184 50.73 -21.61 5.59
C LYS A 184 50.90 -21.30 4.08
N PRO A 185 50.52 -20.09 3.62
CA PRO A 185 50.71 -19.64 2.24
C PRO A 185 52.11 -19.08 1.95
N THR A 186 52.56 -19.26 0.71
CA THR A 186 53.84 -18.78 0.15
C THR A 186 53.72 -17.34 -0.36
N LYS A 187 54.74 -16.52 -0.07
CA LYS A 187 54.96 -15.15 -0.58
C LYS A 187 55.47 -15.15 -2.03
N PHE A 188 55.14 -14.11 -2.79
CA PHE A 188 55.99 -13.59 -3.87
C PHE A 188 56.33 -12.12 -3.61
N VAL A 189 57.59 -11.75 -3.86
CA VAL A 189 58.21 -10.42 -3.75
C VAL A 189 58.85 -10.13 -5.10
N ILE A 190 58.67 -8.92 -5.64
CA ILE A 190 59.55 -8.35 -6.68
C ILE A 190 59.79 -6.86 -6.38
N ASN A 191 61.06 -6.45 -6.48
CA ASN A 191 61.62 -5.10 -6.29
C ASN A 191 62.14 -4.51 -7.64
N PRO A 192 62.45 -3.19 -7.75
CA PRO A 192 62.49 -2.37 -8.98
C PRO A 192 63.89 -2.22 -9.64
N PRO A 193 64.04 -1.58 -10.84
CA PRO A 193 64.67 -0.23 -10.98
C PRO A 193 64.32 0.55 -12.31
N PRO A 194 65.04 1.61 -12.79
CA PRO A 194 65.33 2.95 -12.22
C PRO A 194 65.01 4.17 -13.17
N CYS A 195 65.34 5.38 -12.69
CA CYS A 195 65.18 6.75 -13.22
C CYS A 195 65.46 7.07 -14.72
N CYS A 196 64.79 8.12 -15.26
CA CYS A 196 65.42 9.22 -16.01
C CYS A 196 64.50 10.45 -16.22
N SER A 197 65.11 11.58 -16.62
CA SER A 197 64.74 12.98 -16.33
C SER A 197 64.07 13.80 -17.45
N SER A 198 63.65 15.01 -17.04
CA SER A 198 63.60 16.31 -17.75
C SER A 198 62.44 16.72 -18.71
N LYS A 199 61.88 17.88 -18.32
CA LYS A 199 60.91 18.88 -18.88
C LYS A 199 61.24 19.40 -20.32
N PRO A 200 60.35 20.15 -21.05
CA PRO A 200 59.70 21.38 -20.55
C PRO A 200 58.25 21.73 -20.94
N LYS A 201 57.77 22.67 -20.15
CA LYS A 201 56.45 23.30 -20.08
C LYS A 201 56.36 24.41 -21.14
N SER A 202 55.59 24.23 -22.20
CA SER A 202 55.24 25.33 -23.12
C SER A 202 53.88 25.20 -23.83
N LEU A 203 53.21 24.04 -23.77
CA LEU A 203 51.95 23.84 -24.51
C LEU A 203 50.67 24.06 -23.68
N ILE A 204 50.77 24.21 -22.35
CA ILE A 204 49.59 24.25 -21.47
C ILE A 204 48.99 25.66 -21.35
N LEU A 205 49.76 26.72 -21.60
CA LEU A 205 49.24 28.11 -21.53
C LEU A 205 48.45 28.54 -22.77
N ALA A 206 48.72 27.98 -23.94
CA ALA A 206 47.97 28.29 -25.17
C ALA A 206 46.58 27.62 -25.21
N PHE A 207 46.42 26.48 -24.52
CA PHE A 207 45.15 25.76 -24.47
C PHE A 207 44.14 26.41 -23.52
N MET A 208 44.62 26.98 -22.41
CA MET A 208 43.77 27.63 -21.39
C MET A 208 43.19 28.98 -21.86
N ALA A 209 43.93 29.74 -22.69
CA ALA A 209 43.45 31.02 -23.22
C ALA A 209 42.33 30.84 -24.27
N SER A 210 42.41 29.79 -25.08
CA SER A 210 41.41 29.46 -26.11
C SER A 210 40.08 28.99 -25.49
N LEU A 211 40.13 28.22 -24.40
CA LEU A 211 38.95 27.74 -23.68
C LEU A 211 38.20 28.88 -22.96
N LEU A 212 38.92 29.87 -22.42
CA LEU A 212 38.31 31.06 -21.81
C LEU A 212 37.61 31.93 -22.85
N PHE A 213 38.19 32.13 -24.04
CA PHE A 213 37.56 32.88 -25.13
C PHE A 213 36.30 32.20 -25.68
N LEU A 214 36.32 30.87 -25.85
CA LEU A 214 35.14 30.09 -26.27
C LEU A 214 34.03 30.12 -25.23
N SER A 215 34.38 30.11 -23.93
CA SER A 215 33.39 30.22 -22.85
C SER A 215 32.72 31.60 -22.80
N LEU A 216 33.47 32.70 -23.00
CA LEU A 216 32.90 34.05 -23.05
C LEU A 216 32.07 34.29 -24.32
N LEU A 217 32.44 33.69 -25.46
CA LEU A 217 31.64 33.75 -26.69
C LEU A 217 30.34 32.95 -26.57
N SER A 218 30.35 31.81 -25.87
CA SER A 218 29.12 31.07 -25.58
C SER A 218 28.20 31.85 -24.64
N LEU A 219 28.74 32.55 -23.64
CA LEU A 219 27.94 33.30 -22.68
C LEU A 219 27.24 34.50 -23.33
N THR A 220 27.90 35.17 -24.29
CA THR A 220 27.31 36.29 -25.04
C THR A 220 26.30 35.83 -26.09
N LEU A 221 26.48 34.65 -26.71
CA LEU A 221 25.46 34.03 -27.56
C LEU A 221 24.23 33.57 -26.73
N PHE A 222 24.43 32.98 -25.55
CA PHE A 222 23.31 32.61 -24.67
C PHE A 222 22.52 33.84 -24.19
N LEU A 223 23.20 34.94 -23.81
CA LEU A 223 22.53 36.18 -23.39
C LEU A 223 21.80 36.90 -24.53
N SER A 224 22.26 36.76 -25.79
CA SER A 224 21.60 37.36 -26.95
C SER A 224 20.45 36.49 -27.51
N LEU A 225 20.55 35.16 -27.47
CA LEU A 225 19.46 34.24 -27.84
C LEU A 225 18.33 34.18 -26.79
N SER A 226 18.61 34.44 -25.50
CA SER A 226 17.57 34.59 -24.47
C SER A 226 16.73 35.87 -24.62
N SER A 227 17.16 36.83 -25.44
CA SER A 227 16.40 38.06 -25.70
C SER A 227 15.37 37.93 -26.84
N ALA A 228 15.45 36.88 -27.65
CA ALA A 228 14.65 36.71 -28.87
C ALA A 228 13.58 35.59 -28.81
N SER A 229 13.42 34.91 -27.68
CA SER A 229 12.34 33.93 -27.46
C SER A 229 11.49 34.32 -26.25
N ARG A 230 10.84 35.49 -26.35
CA ARG A 230 9.63 35.77 -25.53
C ARG A 230 8.48 34.93 -26.05
N HIS A 231 8.50 33.63 -25.76
CA HIS A 231 7.23 32.93 -25.57
C HIS A 231 6.64 33.47 -24.26
N HIS A 232 5.40 33.97 -24.33
CA HIS A 232 4.65 34.43 -23.16
C HIS A 232 4.56 33.30 -22.11
N SER A 233 5.49 33.28 -21.16
CA SER A 233 5.33 32.57 -19.90
C SER A 233 4.32 33.33 -19.06
N ILE A 234 3.08 32.85 -19.01
CA ILE A 234 2.06 33.32 -18.07
C ILE A 234 2.63 33.09 -16.66
N SER A 235 2.97 34.16 -15.94
CA SER A 235 3.32 34.07 -14.52
C SER A 235 2.16 33.38 -13.79
N PRO A 236 2.40 32.32 -12.99
CA PRO A 236 1.33 31.72 -12.20
C PRO A 236 0.70 32.80 -11.33
N GLN A 237 -0.62 32.93 -11.40
CA GLN A 237 -1.33 33.96 -10.66
C GLN A 237 -1.11 33.74 -9.14
N PRO A 238 -0.85 34.79 -8.34
CA PRO A 238 -0.53 34.65 -6.91
C PRO A 238 -1.55 33.83 -6.10
N GLN A 239 -2.83 33.85 -6.50
CA GLN A 239 -3.90 33.07 -5.84
C GLN A 239 -3.76 31.56 -6.05
N ILE A 240 -3.38 31.12 -7.25
CA ILE A 240 -3.16 29.68 -7.55
C ILE A 240 -1.98 29.16 -6.72
N GLN A 241 -0.92 29.96 -6.60
CA GLN A 241 0.24 29.60 -5.78
C GLN A 241 -0.15 29.46 -4.31
N LEU A 242 -0.97 30.37 -3.77
CA LEU A 242 -1.48 30.27 -2.41
C LEU A 242 -2.37 29.05 -2.20
N ALA A 243 -3.30 28.79 -3.12
CA ALA A 243 -4.18 27.62 -3.04
C ALA A 243 -3.38 26.30 -3.12
N CYS A 244 -2.39 26.20 -4.02
CA CYS A 244 -1.58 24.99 -4.19
C CYS A 244 -0.69 24.67 -2.98
N LYS A 245 -0.45 25.61 -2.05
CA LYS A 245 0.20 25.31 -0.75
C LYS A 245 -0.62 24.35 0.09
N ALA A 246 -1.93 24.23 -0.14
CA ALA A 246 -2.79 23.27 0.53
C ALA A 246 -2.45 21.79 0.21
N THR A 247 -1.62 21.55 -0.79
CA THR A 247 -1.49 20.24 -1.43
C THR A 247 -0.17 19.57 -1.10
N ARG A 248 -0.14 18.23 -1.22
CA ARG A 248 1.10 17.45 -1.10
C ARG A 248 2.03 17.64 -2.31
N PHE A 249 1.49 18.05 -3.45
CA PHE A 249 2.21 18.21 -4.72
C PHE A 249 2.01 19.62 -5.30
N PRO A 250 2.54 20.67 -4.64
CA PRO A 250 2.27 22.07 -5.00
C PRO A 250 2.71 22.43 -6.42
N ASP A 251 3.81 21.87 -6.92
CA ASP A 251 4.29 22.15 -8.28
C ASP A 251 3.40 21.50 -9.34
N ALA A 252 3.01 20.25 -9.13
CA ALA A 252 2.08 19.54 -10.01
C ALA A 252 0.68 20.18 -10.01
N CYS A 253 0.27 20.72 -8.85
CA CYS A 253 -0.95 21.51 -8.69
C CYS A 253 -0.89 22.77 -9.56
N GLN A 254 0.16 23.59 -9.42
CA GLN A 254 0.33 24.83 -10.19
C GLN A 254 0.39 24.56 -11.69
N ALA A 255 1.12 23.52 -12.11
CA ALA A 255 1.22 23.15 -13.52
C ALA A 255 -0.13 22.71 -14.12
N SER A 256 -0.99 22.07 -13.32
CA SER A 256 -2.32 21.62 -13.77
C SER A 256 -3.33 22.76 -13.81
N LEU A 257 -3.35 23.61 -12.78
CA LEU A 257 -4.32 24.70 -12.65
C LEU A 257 -3.97 25.95 -13.46
N GLY A 258 -2.69 26.26 -13.62
CA GLY A 258 -2.23 27.45 -14.37
C GLY A 258 -2.64 27.46 -15.84
N LYS A 259 -3.06 26.32 -16.40
CA LYS A 259 -3.61 26.21 -17.77
C LYS A 259 -5.12 26.43 -17.85
N LEU A 260 -5.84 26.27 -16.73
CA LEU A 260 -7.30 26.25 -16.68
C LEU A 260 -7.89 27.50 -16.02
N VAL A 261 -7.20 28.03 -15.02
CA VAL A 261 -7.62 29.24 -14.31
C VAL A 261 -7.09 30.44 -15.08
N THR A 262 -7.98 31.11 -15.79
CA THR A 262 -7.66 32.32 -16.57
C THR A 262 -7.96 33.60 -15.80
N ASP A 263 -8.89 33.57 -14.84
CA ASP A 263 -9.25 34.72 -14.01
C ASP A 263 -8.29 34.89 -12.82
N PRO A 264 -7.52 36.00 -12.75
CA PRO A 264 -6.62 36.29 -11.62
C PRO A 264 -7.32 36.49 -10.28
N ASN A 265 -8.63 36.69 -10.28
CA ASN A 265 -9.44 36.89 -9.09
C ASN A 265 -10.30 35.67 -8.73
N ALA A 266 -10.05 34.50 -9.33
CA ALA A 266 -10.75 33.27 -9.00
C ALA A 266 -10.73 33.02 -7.48
N THR A 267 -11.91 32.77 -6.93
CA THR A 267 -12.08 32.48 -5.51
C THR A 267 -11.42 31.14 -5.15
N PRO A 268 -11.13 30.91 -3.85
CA PRO A 268 -10.60 29.62 -3.40
C PRO A 268 -11.54 28.44 -3.75
N LEU A 269 -12.86 28.65 -3.64
CA LEU A 269 -13.86 27.65 -4.01
C LEU A 269 -13.88 27.36 -5.52
N GLU A 270 -13.77 28.37 -6.38
CA GLU A 270 -13.65 28.18 -7.83
C GLU A 270 -12.35 27.43 -8.18
N THR A 271 -11.25 27.76 -7.49
CA THR A 271 -9.96 27.05 -7.66
C THR A 271 -10.09 25.57 -7.29
N ILE A 272 -10.82 25.24 -6.22
CA ILE A 272 -11.13 23.85 -5.86
C ILE A 272 -11.96 23.18 -6.95
N HIS A 273 -13.00 23.84 -7.49
CA HIS A 273 -13.79 23.30 -8.58
C HIS A 273 -12.94 22.98 -9.82
N PHE A 274 -11.95 23.83 -10.16
CA PHE A 274 -10.99 23.53 -11.22
C PHE A 274 -10.11 22.32 -10.89
N ALA A 275 -9.64 22.16 -9.65
CA ALA A 275 -8.87 20.99 -9.23
C ALA A 275 -9.69 19.69 -9.30
N VAL A 276 -10.96 19.72 -8.88
CA VAL A 276 -11.91 18.61 -9.01
C VAL A 276 -12.14 18.28 -10.49
N LYS A 277 -12.29 19.30 -11.35
CA LYS A 277 -12.43 19.11 -12.80
C LYS A 277 -11.20 18.44 -13.42
N VAL A 278 -9.98 18.80 -13.02
CA VAL A 278 -8.74 18.14 -13.48
C VAL A 278 -8.77 16.64 -13.17
N SER A 279 -9.26 16.27 -11.98
CA SER A 279 -9.47 14.86 -11.61
C SER A 279 -10.51 14.17 -12.50
N ASP A 280 -11.68 14.80 -12.72
CA ASP A 280 -12.74 14.25 -13.59
C ASP A 280 -12.27 14.03 -15.04
N ASP A 281 -11.54 15.00 -15.60
CA ASP A 281 -11.04 14.90 -16.97
C ASP A 281 -9.97 13.81 -17.11
N GLY A 282 -9.06 13.71 -16.13
CA GLY A 282 -8.09 12.61 -16.09
C GLY A 282 -8.76 11.23 -15.92
N LEU A 283 -9.83 11.16 -15.14
CA LEU A 283 -10.59 9.92 -14.95
C LEU A 283 -11.20 9.41 -16.26
N LYS A 284 -11.74 10.29 -17.11
CA LYS A 284 -12.25 9.93 -18.45
C LYS A 284 -11.16 9.29 -19.30
N THR A 285 -9.95 9.85 -19.27
CA THR A 285 -8.80 9.28 -19.98
C THR A 285 -8.41 7.92 -19.42
N ALA A 286 -8.34 7.77 -18.09
CA ALA A 286 -8.05 6.48 -17.45
C ALA A 286 -9.06 5.40 -17.87
N GLN A 287 -10.36 5.71 -17.88
CA GLN A 287 -11.41 4.79 -18.32
C GLN A 287 -11.16 4.29 -19.76
N GLY A 288 -10.80 5.19 -20.69
CA GLY A 288 -10.47 4.82 -22.07
C GLY A 288 -9.22 3.94 -22.18
N MET A 289 -8.18 4.23 -21.40
CA MET A 289 -6.96 3.40 -21.35
C MET A 289 -7.26 2.00 -20.83
N VAL A 290 -8.13 1.88 -19.81
CA VAL A 290 -8.51 0.59 -19.23
C VAL A 290 -9.44 -0.20 -20.14
N HIS A 291 -10.37 0.46 -20.86
CA HIS A 291 -11.12 -0.20 -21.93
C HIS A 291 -10.18 -0.83 -22.97
N THR A 292 -9.13 -0.12 -23.38
CA THR A 292 -8.12 -0.66 -24.30
C THR A 292 -7.39 -1.89 -23.73
N ILE A 293 -7.10 -1.90 -22.42
CA ILE A 293 -6.56 -3.09 -21.73
C ILE A 293 -7.57 -4.24 -21.79
N LEU A 294 -8.85 -3.97 -21.47
CA LEU A 294 -9.89 -5.00 -21.48
C LEU A 294 -10.06 -5.63 -22.87
N ASP A 295 -10.13 -4.81 -23.92
CA ASP A 295 -10.27 -5.27 -25.31
C ASP A 295 -9.07 -6.11 -25.76
N SER A 296 -7.87 -5.81 -25.27
CA SER A 296 -6.65 -6.57 -25.54
C SER A 296 -6.41 -7.75 -24.58
N SER A 297 -7.35 -8.01 -23.66
CA SER A 297 -7.19 -9.03 -22.60
C SER A 297 -7.61 -10.45 -22.98
N ALA A 298 -8.02 -10.69 -24.23
CA ALA A 298 -8.44 -12.01 -24.71
C ALA A 298 -7.43 -13.12 -24.30
N GLY A 299 -7.93 -14.16 -23.63
CA GLY A 299 -7.13 -15.30 -23.16
C GLY A 299 -6.37 -15.08 -21.84
N ASN A 300 -6.37 -13.89 -21.24
CA ASN A 300 -5.78 -13.65 -19.92
C ASN A 300 -6.88 -13.28 -18.91
N ILE A 301 -7.27 -14.27 -18.09
CA ILE A 301 -8.35 -14.10 -17.10
C ILE A 301 -8.00 -13.07 -16.02
N ASN A 302 -6.75 -13.05 -15.54
CA ASN A 302 -6.32 -12.13 -14.48
C ASN A 302 -6.37 -10.68 -14.96
N ARG A 303 -5.87 -10.42 -16.18
CA ARG A 303 -5.93 -9.09 -16.79
C ARG A 303 -7.35 -8.66 -17.13
N THR A 304 -8.18 -9.60 -17.60
CA THR A 304 -9.61 -9.35 -17.84
C THR A 304 -10.33 -8.95 -16.55
N THR A 305 -10.14 -9.70 -15.47
CA THR A 305 -10.73 -9.38 -14.16
C THR A 305 -10.20 -8.06 -13.63
N ALA A 306 -8.89 -7.83 -13.67
CA ALA A 306 -8.29 -6.58 -13.21
C ALA A 306 -8.84 -5.36 -13.96
N ALA A 307 -8.98 -5.45 -15.29
CA ALA A 307 -9.54 -4.38 -16.10
C ALA A 307 -11.03 -4.15 -15.80
N LYS A 308 -11.84 -5.20 -15.65
CA LYS A 308 -13.26 -5.08 -15.27
C LYS A 308 -13.42 -4.42 -13.91
N ASN A 309 -12.72 -4.93 -12.89
CA ASN A 309 -12.76 -4.35 -11.54
C ASN A 309 -12.30 -2.89 -11.55
N CYS A 310 -11.24 -2.57 -12.30
CA CYS A 310 -10.81 -1.19 -12.48
C CYS A 310 -11.92 -0.32 -13.08
N LEU A 311 -12.59 -0.76 -14.15
CA LEU A 311 -13.67 0.03 -14.76
C LEU A 311 -14.83 0.28 -13.81
N ASP A 312 -15.21 -0.73 -13.02
CA ASP A 312 -16.25 -0.60 -11.99
C ASP A 312 -15.87 0.45 -10.94
N VAL A 313 -14.65 0.38 -10.38
CA VAL A 313 -14.22 1.35 -9.38
C VAL A 313 -14.01 2.75 -9.99
N LEU A 314 -13.54 2.88 -11.24
CA LEU A 314 -13.44 4.19 -11.90
C LEU A 314 -14.84 4.79 -12.18
N ALA A 315 -15.86 3.98 -12.46
CA ALA A 315 -17.24 4.44 -12.55
C ALA A 315 -17.74 4.97 -11.19
N ASN A 316 -17.46 4.25 -10.10
CA ASN A 316 -17.74 4.73 -8.74
C ASN A 316 -16.98 6.02 -8.43
N SER A 317 -15.70 6.13 -8.81
CA SER A 317 -14.89 7.34 -8.66
C SER A 317 -15.56 8.55 -9.30
N ARG A 318 -16.06 8.37 -10.53
CA ARG A 318 -16.74 9.45 -11.28
C ARG A 318 -18.02 9.91 -10.58
N TYR A 319 -18.80 8.95 -10.09
CA TYR A 319 -19.99 9.25 -9.31
C TYR A 319 -19.64 10.08 -8.08
N ARG A 320 -18.61 9.68 -7.32
CA ARG A 320 -18.15 10.42 -6.13
C ARG A 320 -17.58 11.81 -6.45
N ILE A 321 -16.90 11.99 -7.58
CA ILE A 321 -16.46 13.33 -8.05
C ILE A 321 -17.66 14.24 -8.34
N SER A 322 -18.75 13.70 -8.92
CA SER A 322 -19.98 14.47 -9.14
C SER A 322 -20.61 14.94 -7.83
N LEU A 323 -20.65 14.06 -6.81
CA LEU A 323 -21.13 14.40 -5.47
C LEU A 323 -20.23 15.42 -4.77
N THR A 324 -18.92 15.34 -4.99
CA THR A 324 -17.94 16.32 -4.50
C THR A 324 -18.27 17.71 -5.02
N THR A 325 -18.52 17.83 -6.33
CA THR A 325 -18.89 19.10 -6.97
C THR A 325 -20.19 19.64 -6.39
N GLY A 326 -21.25 18.82 -6.30
CA GLY A 326 -22.52 19.24 -5.73
C GLY A 326 -22.44 19.60 -4.23
N GLY A 327 -21.61 18.89 -3.46
CA GLY A 327 -21.35 19.19 -2.05
C GLY A 327 -20.70 20.55 -1.86
N LEU A 328 -19.66 20.86 -2.65
CA LEU A 328 -18.99 22.16 -2.64
C LEU A 328 -19.95 23.30 -3.00
N SER A 329 -20.72 23.15 -4.08
CA SER A 329 -21.69 24.16 -4.52
C SER A 329 -22.84 24.39 -3.54
N SER A 330 -23.17 23.39 -2.72
CA SER A 330 -24.21 23.49 -1.67
C SER A 330 -23.67 23.87 -0.29
N GLY A 331 -22.37 24.17 -0.16
CA GLY A 331 -21.73 24.48 1.12
C GLY A 331 -21.55 23.28 2.07
N ARG A 332 -21.84 22.06 1.61
CA ARG A 332 -21.67 20.82 2.37
C ARG A 332 -20.25 20.27 2.21
N VAL A 333 -19.27 21.03 2.72
CA VAL A 333 -17.84 20.78 2.47
C VAL A 333 -17.38 19.42 3.02
N LYS A 334 -17.81 19.01 4.22
CA LYS A 334 -17.51 17.68 4.78
C LYS A 334 -18.02 16.54 3.89
N ASN A 335 -19.23 16.67 3.35
CA ASN A 335 -19.80 15.70 2.39
C ASN A 335 -18.98 15.66 1.09
N ALA A 336 -18.52 16.81 0.61
CA ALA A 336 -17.63 16.87 -0.55
C ALA A 336 -16.26 16.21 -0.26
N ARG A 337 -15.68 16.44 0.91
CA ARG A 337 -14.43 15.81 1.34
C ARG A 337 -14.55 14.30 1.47
N ALA A 338 -15.63 13.80 2.07
CA ALA A 338 -15.90 12.36 2.17
C ALA A 338 -16.03 11.72 0.78
N SER A 339 -16.78 12.37 -0.12
CA SER A 339 -16.92 11.91 -1.51
C SER A 339 -15.58 11.92 -2.26
N MET A 340 -14.79 13.00 -2.14
CA MET A 340 -13.48 13.08 -2.80
C MET A 340 -12.48 12.07 -2.21
N SER A 341 -12.59 11.75 -0.91
CA SER A 341 -11.78 10.72 -0.26
C SER A 341 -12.01 9.34 -0.89
N ALA A 342 -13.28 9.00 -1.15
CA ALA A 342 -13.64 7.76 -1.84
C ALA A 342 -13.26 7.79 -3.32
N ALA A 343 -13.44 8.92 -4.02
CA ALA A 343 -13.02 9.06 -5.41
C ALA A 343 -11.53 8.77 -5.61
N LEU A 344 -10.68 9.31 -4.73
CA LEU A 344 -9.23 9.06 -4.70
C LEU A 344 -8.92 7.58 -4.46
N LEU A 345 -9.60 6.95 -3.49
CA LEU A 345 -9.44 5.53 -3.19
C LEU A 345 -9.75 4.66 -4.42
N TYR A 346 -10.87 4.88 -5.10
CA TYR A 346 -11.22 4.10 -6.28
C TYR A 346 -10.21 4.20 -7.43
N GLN A 347 -9.55 5.35 -7.59
CA GLN A 347 -8.46 5.50 -8.56
C GLN A 347 -7.24 4.66 -8.14
N TYR A 348 -6.92 4.64 -6.84
CA TYR A 348 -5.91 3.76 -6.27
C TYR A 348 -6.27 2.28 -6.43
N ASP A 349 -7.52 1.89 -6.24
CA ASP A 349 -7.96 0.51 -6.38
C ASP A 349 -7.80 0.00 -7.80
N CYS A 350 -8.14 0.84 -8.80
CA CYS A 350 -7.85 0.51 -10.19
C CYS A 350 -6.35 0.31 -10.44
N TRP A 351 -5.51 1.24 -9.97
CA TRP A 351 -4.06 1.11 -10.09
C TRP A 351 -3.55 -0.18 -9.42
N SER A 352 -4.05 -0.47 -8.22
CA SER A 352 -3.68 -1.65 -7.44
C SER A 352 -4.14 -2.94 -8.11
N ALA A 353 -5.33 -2.98 -8.71
CA ALA A 353 -5.83 -4.13 -9.46
C ALA A 353 -4.94 -4.43 -10.67
N LEU A 354 -4.57 -3.40 -11.43
CA LEU A 354 -3.70 -3.53 -12.60
C LEU A 354 -2.28 -3.98 -12.24
N LYS A 355 -1.77 -3.61 -11.05
CA LYS A 355 -0.46 -4.05 -10.55
C LYS A 355 -0.27 -5.56 -10.58
N TYR A 356 -1.30 -6.32 -10.22
CA TYR A 356 -1.25 -7.80 -10.20
C TYR A 356 -1.40 -8.45 -11.58
N ALA A 357 -1.66 -7.65 -12.62
CA ALA A 357 -1.75 -8.06 -14.01
C ALA A 357 -0.79 -7.23 -14.90
N ASN A 358 0.33 -6.77 -14.34
CA ASN A 358 1.27 -5.90 -15.02
C ASN A 358 2.25 -6.64 -15.95
N ASP A 359 1.69 -7.32 -16.95
CA ASP A 359 2.41 -8.18 -17.89
C ASP A 359 2.67 -7.52 -19.26
N THR A 360 2.18 -6.29 -19.47
CA THR A 360 2.30 -5.57 -20.75
C THR A 360 2.71 -4.12 -20.58
N GLN A 361 3.32 -3.53 -21.62
CA GLN A 361 3.65 -2.10 -21.66
C GLN A 361 2.40 -1.21 -21.55
N MET A 362 1.25 -1.67 -22.07
CA MET A 362 -0.02 -0.95 -21.99
C MET A 362 -0.49 -0.83 -20.54
N VAL A 363 -0.47 -1.93 -19.78
CA VAL A 363 -0.82 -1.91 -18.35
C VAL A 363 0.11 -0.99 -17.58
N ASN A 364 1.43 -1.08 -17.81
CA ASN A 364 2.43 -0.17 -17.21
C ASN A 364 2.10 1.31 -17.48
N LYS A 365 1.85 1.69 -18.74
CA LYS A 365 1.51 3.08 -19.11
C LYS A 365 0.23 3.56 -18.43
N THR A 366 -0.79 2.71 -18.35
CA THR A 366 -2.05 3.03 -17.67
C THR A 366 -1.84 3.19 -16.16
N MET A 367 -1.03 2.35 -15.53
CA MET A 367 -0.67 2.50 -14.12
C MET A 367 0.08 3.80 -13.86
N SER A 368 1.07 4.17 -14.67
CA SER A 368 1.78 5.47 -14.53
C SER A 368 0.84 6.66 -14.69
N PHE A 369 -0.14 6.57 -15.60
CA PHE A 369 -1.16 7.59 -15.77
C PHE A 369 -2.07 7.69 -14.53
N LEU A 370 -2.53 6.56 -14.00
CA LEU A 370 -3.34 6.50 -12.78
C LEU A 370 -2.60 7.06 -11.57
N ASP A 371 -1.30 6.79 -11.41
CA ASP A 371 -0.47 7.36 -10.35
C ASP A 371 -0.45 8.90 -10.39
N SER A 372 -0.25 9.46 -11.60
CA SER A 372 -0.35 10.91 -11.82
C SER A 372 -1.75 11.46 -11.52
N LEU A 373 -2.81 10.72 -11.89
CA LEU A 373 -4.19 11.09 -11.60
C LEU A 373 -4.48 11.07 -10.08
N ILE A 374 -4.00 10.06 -9.35
CA ILE A 374 -4.10 9.97 -7.89
C ILE A 374 -3.46 11.21 -7.26
N GLY A 375 -2.29 11.64 -7.74
CA GLY A 375 -1.65 12.90 -7.29
C GLY A 375 -2.51 14.15 -7.55
N LYS A 376 -3.19 14.23 -8.70
CA LYS A 376 -4.11 15.34 -9.03
C LYS A 376 -5.36 15.34 -8.14
N SER A 377 -5.91 14.17 -7.88
CA SER A 377 -7.05 13.98 -6.98
C SER A 377 -6.68 14.30 -5.52
N SER A 378 -5.47 13.93 -5.09
CA SER A 378 -4.90 14.31 -3.79
C SER A 378 -4.77 15.84 -3.66
N ASN A 379 -4.36 16.54 -4.72
CA ASN A 379 -4.32 18.00 -4.72
C ASN A 379 -5.71 18.62 -4.48
N ALA A 380 -6.75 18.14 -5.20
CA ALA A 380 -8.11 18.58 -4.97
C ALA A 380 -8.58 18.28 -3.54
N LEU A 381 -8.31 17.08 -3.03
CA LEU A 381 -8.64 16.68 -1.66
C LEU A 381 -7.93 17.57 -0.62
N GLY A 382 -6.65 17.91 -0.81
CA GLY A 382 -5.90 18.78 0.08
C GLY A 382 -6.44 20.22 0.13
N MET A 383 -6.88 20.75 -1.02
CA MET A 383 -7.56 22.05 -1.05
C MET A 383 -8.94 22.00 -0.37
N ILE A 384 -9.72 20.94 -0.59
CA ILE A 384 -11.01 20.75 0.10
C ILE A 384 -10.79 20.66 1.60
N TRP A 385 -9.78 19.91 2.06
CA TRP A 385 -9.39 19.82 3.46
C TRP A 385 -9.05 21.18 4.08
N SER A 386 -8.25 21.99 3.38
CA SER A 386 -7.90 23.34 3.85
C SER A 386 -9.11 24.28 3.86
N TYR A 387 -9.99 24.18 2.87
CA TYR A 387 -11.21 24.99 2.81
C TYR A 387 -12.22 24.63 3.91
N ASP A 388 -12.37 23.34 4.21
CA ASP A 388 -13.20 22.83 5.32
C ASP A 388 -12.76 23.46 6.67
N ASN A 389 -11.45 23.61 6.87
CA ASN A 389 -10.89 24.05 8.14
C ASN A 389 -10.62 25.56 8.26
N PHE A 390 -10.32 26.23 7.14
CA PHE A 390 -9.88 27.63 7.14
C PHE A 390 -10.72 28.54 6.23
N GLY A 391 -11.74 27.98 5.58
CA GLY A 391 -12.59 28.72 4.63
C GLY A 391 -11.77 29.40 3.53
N ASN A 392 -12.15 30.62 3.20
CA ASN A 392 -11.51 31.42 2.13
C ASN A 392 -10.13 31.98 2.50
N ASP A 393 -9.62 31.78 3.71
CA ASP A 393 -8.33 32.33 4.15
C ASP A 393 -7.14 31.47 3.64
N THR A 394 -6.84 31.60 2.35
CA THR A 394 -5.77 30.83 1.66
C THR A 394 -4.38 31.06 2.23
N LYS A 395 -4.17 32.07 3.07
CA LYS A 395 -2.90 32.28 3.78
C LYS A 395 -2.66 31.23 4.87
N LYS A 396 -3.73 30.64 5.41
CA LYS A 396 -3.68 29.56 6.40
C LYS A 396 -3.66 28.16 5.77
N TRP A 397 -3.89 28.07 4.47
CA TRP A 397 -3.89 26.80 3.76
C TRP A 397 -2.49 26.19 3.74
N GLY A 398 -2.44 24.88 3.98
CA GLY A 398 -1.22 24.08 4.02
C GLY A 398 -1.55 22.61 3.77
N PRO A 399 -0.55 21.74 3.61
CA PRO A 399 -0.80 20.31 3.41
C PRO A 399 -1.67 19.75 4.53
N PRO A 400 -2.55 18.76 4.24
CA PRO A 400 -3.41 18.17 5.26
C PRO A 400 -2.61 17.65 6.44
N LYS A 401 -3.11 17.93 7.64
CA LYS A 401 -2.54 17.48 8.90
C LYS A 401 -3.40 16.40 9.52
N THR A 402 -2.75 15.49 10.23
CA THR A 402 -3.36 14.38 10.93
C THR A 402 -3.22 14.56 12.44
N GLU A 403 -3.79 13.63 13.19
CA GLU A 403 -3.63 13.56 14.65
C GLU A 403 -2.16 13.41 15.08
N ARG A 404 -1.30 12.82 14.23
CA ARG A 404 0.15 12.77 14.45
C ARG A 404 0.82 14.13 14.41
N ASP A 405 0.26 15.06 13.64
CA ASP A 405 0.72 16.44 13.53
C ASP A 405 0.13 17.34 14.62
N GLY A 406 -0.61 16.77 15.57
CA GLY A 406 -1.35 17.49 16.60
C GLY A 406 -2.63 18.17 16.10
N PHE A 407 -3.10 17.82 14.90
CA PHE A 407 -4.34 18.34 14.35
C PHE A 407 -5.51 17.42 14.68
N TRP A 408 -6.55 17.99 15.29
CA TRP A 408 -7.81 17.31 15.60
C TRP A 408 -8.95 18.06 14.93
N GLU A 409 -9.81 17.34 14.22
CA GLU A 409 -10.97 17.95 13.55
C GLU A 409 -11.85 18.68 14.58
N PRO A 410 -12.25 19.93 14.30
CA PRO A 410 -13.11 20.68 15.21
C PRO A 410 -14.43 19.95 15.47
N VAL A 411 -14.76 19.80 16.76
CA VAL A 411 -16.03 19.26 17.22
C VAL A 411 -17.11 20.33 17.05
N MET A 412 -18.18 20.04 16.32
CA MET A 412 -19.33 20.94 16.21
C MET A 412 -20.30 20.68 17.36
N GLY A 413 -20.72 21.74 18.06
CA GLY A 413 -21.64 21.65 19.20
C GLY A 413 -20.93 21.32 20.52
N GLY A 414 -20.83 22.29 21.43
CA GLY A 414 -20.18 22.15 22.75
C GLY A 414 -21.00 21.36 23.79
N GLY A 415 -21.87 20.45 23.36
CA GLY A 415 -22.70 19.63 24.23
C GLY A 415 -22.24 18.18 24.18
N SER A 416 -22.06 17.58 25.36
CA SER A 416 -21.99 16.13 25.53
C SER A 416 -23.31 15.50 25.09
N ASP A 417 -23.55 15.36 23.78
CA ASP A 417 -24.81 14.79 23.31
C ASP A 417 -24.73 13.26 23.33
N GLN A 418 -24.88 12.70 24.54
CA GLN A 418 -25.06 11.28 24.80
C GLN A 418 -26.39 10.71 24.23
N GLY A 419 -27.12 11.48 23.40
CA GLY A 419 -28.45 11.13 22.91
C GLY A 419 -28.50 10.48 21.53
N PHE A 420 -27.63 10.85 20.58
CA PHE A 420 -27.73 10.35 19.21
C PHE A 420 -27.05 8.98 19.04
N ARG A 421 -27.85 7.92 19.11
CA ARG A 421 -27.35 6.54 19.00
C ARG A 421 -27.40 5.96 17.59
N GLY A 422 -28.06 6.66 16.66
CA GLY A 422 -28.37 6.15 15.32
C GLY A 422 -29.06 4.77 15.32
N GLY A 423 -29.22 4.17 14.14
CA GLY A 423 -29.76 2.83 13.97
C GLY A 423 -30.68 2.73 12.76
N ILE A 424 -31.19 1.52 12.53
CA ILE A 424 -32.20 1.25 11.52
C ILE A 424 -33.57 1.66 12.08
N PRO A 425 -34.39 2.39 11.31
CA PRO A 425 -35.73 2.78 11.74
C PRO A 425 -36.57 1.58 12.14
N SER A 426 -37.27 1.68 13.28
CA SER A 426 -38.19 0.64 13.72
C SER A 426 -39.44 0.57 12.83
N GLY A 427 -40.05 -0.61 12.72
CA GLY A 427 -41.35 -0.78 12.06
C GLY A 427 -41.32 -0.68 10.53
N LEU A 428 -40.15 -0.82 9.89
CA LEU A 428 -40.06 -0.93 8.43
C LEU A 428 -40.90 -2.12 7.92
N LYS A 429 -41.72 -1.85 6.90
CA LYS A 429 -42.53 -2.88 6.22
C LYS A 429 -41.80 -3.33 4.97
N ALA A 430 -41.76 -4.64 4.74
CA ALA A 430 -41.20 -5.21 3.53
C ALA A 430 -42.03 -4.78 2.30
N ASP A 431 -41.36 -4.28 1.27
CA ASP A 431 -41.94 -4.07 -0.07
C ASP A 431 -42.04 -5.41 -0.80
N VAL A 432 -41.03 -6.28 -0.61
CA VAL A 432 -40.97 -7.63 -1.18
C VAL A 432 -40.37 -8.61 -0.17
N THR A 433 -40.68 -9.90 -0.33
CA THR A 433 -40.24 -10.97 0.57
C THR A 433 -39.45 -12.04 -0.16
N VAL A 434 -38.48 -12.63 0.54
CA VAL A 434 -37.64 -13.72 0.06
C VAL A 434 -37.81 -14.92 0.98
N CYS A 435 -38.15 -16.09 0.42
CA CYS A 435 -38.06 -17.37 1.12
C CYS A 435 -37.94 -18.55 0.16
N LYS A 436 -37.47 -19.70 0.67
CA LYS A 436 -37.35 -20.94 -0.11
C LYS A 436 -38.69 -21.56 -0.51
N GLY A 437 -39.78 -21.21 0.19
CA GLY A 437 -41.13 -21.69 -0.10
C GLY A 437 -41.81 -20.90 -1.23
N ASN A 438 -42.95 -21.39 -1.71
CA ASN A 438 -43.72 -20.71 -2.77
C ASN A 438 -44.62 -19.57 -2.25
N SER A 439 -44.46 -19.15 -1.00
CA SER A 439 -45.32 -18.15 -0.34
C SER A 439 -44.74 -16.73 -0.32
N CYS A 440 -43.52 -16.54 -0.82
CA CYS A 440 -42.85 -15.24 -0.90
C CYS A 440 -42.75 -14.78 -2.36
N ASP A 441 -42.45 -13.50 -2.54
CA ASP A 441 -42.35 -12.88 -3.86
C ASP A 441 -41.16 -13.43 -4.67
N TYR A 442 -40.04 -13.71 -3.99
CA TYR A 442 -38.81 -14.21 -4.60
C TYR A 442 -38.22 -15.40 -3.84
N LYS A 443 -37.40 -16.20 -4.55
CA LYS A 443 -36.72 -17.37 -3.97
C LYS A 443 -35.29 -17.06 -3.54
N THR A 444 -34.65 -16.10 -4.20
CA THR A 444 -33.27 -15.68 -3.89
C THR A 444 -33.24 -14.20 -3.50
N VAL A 445 -32.19 -13.82 -2.77
CA VAL A 445 -31.95 -12.43 -2.38
C VAL A 445 -31.59 -11.60 -3.60
N GLN A 446 -30.79 -12.13 -4.53
CA GLN A 446 -30.42 -11.41 -5.75
C GLN A 446 -31.64 -11.08 -6.63
N GLU A 447 -32.64 -11.96 -6.74
CA GLU A 447 -33.88 -11.67 -7.48
C GLU A 447 -34.61 -10.46 -6.89
N ALA A 448 -34.72 -10.40 -5.56
CA ALA A 448 -35.36 -9.27 -4.88
C ALA A 448 -34.56 -7.96 -5.03
N VAL A 449 -33.22 -8.02 -5.04
CA VAL A 449 -32.36 -6.86 -5.34
C VAL A 449 -32.59 -6.38 -6.77
N ASN A 450 -32.66 -7.29 -7.74
CA ASN A 450 -32.88 -6.96 -9.15
C ASN A 450 -34.23 -6.26 -9.37
N ALA A 451 -35.24 -6.60 -8.56
CA ALA A 451 -36.57 -6.00 -8.59
C ALA A 451 -36.64 -4.59 -7.97
N ALA A 452 -35.67 -4.21 -7.15
CA ALA A 452 -35.62 -2.85 -6.60
C ALA A 452 -35.47 -1.81 -7.72
N PRO A 453 -36.17 -0.68 -7.69
CA PRO A 453 -36.07 0.35 -8.73
C PRO A 453 -34.71 1.05 -8.69
N ASP A 454 -34.16 1.35 -9.88
CA ASP A 454 -32.92 2.10 -10.00
C ASP A 454 -33.13 3.57 -9.63
N ASN A 455 -32.23 4.12 -8.81
CA ASN A 455 -32.15 5.55 -8.49
C ASN A 455 -33.48 6.17 -8.01
N ALA A 456 -34.24 5.46 -7.18
CA ALA A 456 -35.58 5.85 -6.72
C ALA A 456 -35.63 7.02 -5.70
N GLY A 457 -34.67 7.96 -5.78
CA GLY A 457 -34.55 9.08 -4.85
C GLY A 457 -34.33 8.61 -3.42
N ASP A 458 -35.05 9.21 -2.47
CA ASP A 458 -34.94 8.91 -1.03
C ASP A 458 -35.84 7.76 -0.56
N LYS A 459 -36.58 7.12 -1.49
CA LYS A 459 -37.48 6.01 -1.13
C LYS A 459 -36.66 4.76 -0.82
N ARG A 460 -36.92 4.16 0.35
CA ARG A 460 -36.37 2.85 0.71
C ARG A 460 -37.09 1.73 -0.03
N PHE A 461 -36.33 0.70 -0.42
CA PHE A 461 -36.87 -0.55 -0.93
C PHE A 461 -36.51 -1.68 0.03
N VAL A 462 -37.49 -2.17 0.78
CA VAL A 462 -37.30 -3.09 1.90
C VAL A 462 -37.52 -4.52 1.45
N ILE A 463 -36.45 -5.31 1.51
CA ILE A 463 -36.44 -6.74 1.21
C ILE A 463 -36.47 -7.52 2.53
N GLY A 464 -37.61 -8.16 2.81
CA GLY A 464 -37.78 -9.04 3.97
C GLY A 464 -37.29 -10.46 3.67
N ILE A 465 -36.18 -10.87 4.28
CA ILE A 465 -35.52 -12.16 4.02
C ILE A 465 -35.83 -13.13 5.14
N LYS A 466 -36.69 -14.12 4.86
CA LYS A 466 -37.14 -15.08 5.87
C LYS A 466 -36.02 -16.01 6.33
N ALA A 467 -36.20 -16.60 7.51
CA ALA A 467 -35.29 -17.58 8.07
C ALA A 467 -34.97 -18.70 7.05
N GLY A 468 -33.68 -19.04 6.94
CA GLY A 468 -33.16 -19.96 5.95
C GLY A 468 -31.69 -19.67 5.62
N VAL A 469 -31.04 -20.64 4.98
CA VAL A 469 -29.67 -20.52 4.47
C VAL A 469 -29.71 -20.32 2.95
N TYR A 470 -29.28 -19.17 2.47
CA TYR A 470 -29.28 -18.75 1.08
C TYR A 470 -27.85 -18.84 0.54
N GLU A 471 -27.58 -19.86 -0.28
CA GLU A 471 -26.27 -20.08 -0.89
C GLU A 471 -26.21 -19.36 -2.24
N GLU A 472 -25.79 -18.09 -2.19
CA GLU A 472 -25.73 -17.20 -3.35
C GLU A 472 -24.71 -16.08 -3.13
N THR A 473 -24.18 -15.54 -4.21
CA THR A 473 -23.40 -14.30 -4.20
C THR A 473 -24.31 -13.14 -4.57
N VAL A 474 -24.44 -12.15 -3.68
CA VAL A 474 -25.37 -11.03 -3.83
C VAL A 474 -24.62 -9.74 -4.10
N GLY A 475 -24.96 -9.07 -5.21
CA GLY A 475 -24.49 -7.74 -5.55
C GLY A 475 -25.62 -6.71 -5.47
N VAL A 476 -25.42 -5.63 -4.72
CA VAL A 476 -26.28 -4.44 -4.72
C VAL A 476 -25.54 -3.33 -5.48
N PRO A 477 -25.75 -3.19 -6.79
CA PRO A 477 -24.98 -2.26 -7.62
C PRO A 477 -25.31 -0.78 -7.31
N LEU A 478 -24.51 0.13 -7.84
CA LEU A 478 -24.51 1.56 -7.47
C LEU A 478 -25.88 2.24 -7.66
N GLU A 479 -26.61 1.84 -8.69
CA GLU A 479 -27.95 2.31 -9.05
C GLU A 479 -29.04 1.87 -8.07
N LYS A 480 -28.83 0.78 -7.32
CA LYS A 480 -29.80 0.26 -6.34
C LYS A 480 -29.64 0.97 -4.99
N ARG A 481 -30.00 2.25 -4.95
CA ARG A 481 -29.91 3.10 -3.75
C ARG A 481 -31.03 2.80 -2.75
N ASN A 482 -30.75 3.03 -1.46
CA ASN A 482 -31.69 2.87 -0.34
C ASN A 482 -32.34 1.48 -0.21
N VAL A 483 -31.64 0.43 -0.65
CA VAL A 483 -32.06 -0.96 -0.43
C VAL A 483 -31.86 -1.31 1.03
N VAL A 484 -32.87 -1.97 1.62
CA VAL A 484 -32.84 -2.44 3.01
C VAL A 484 -33.01 -3.95 3.05
N PHE A 485 -32.08 -4.67 3.69
CA PHE A 485 -32.23 -6.08 4.01
C PHE A 485 -32.73 -6.25 5.45
N LEU A 486 -33.89 -6.90 5.63
CA LEU A 486 -34.42 -7.23 6.95
C LEU A 486 -34.55 -8.75 7.07
N GLY A 487 -33.68 -9.37 7.86
CA GLY A 487 -33.76 -10.79 8.19
C GLY A 487 -34.64 -11.08 9.42
N ASP A 488 -34.96 -12.36 9.63
CA ASP A 488 -35.73 -12.82 10.80
C ASP A 488 -34.85 -12.98 12.07
N GLY A 489 -33.55 -12.69 11.98
CA GLY A 489 -32.58 -12.67 13.08
C GLY A 489 -31.20 -13.24 12.71
N MET A 490 -30.14 -12.76 13.37
CA MET A 490 -28.79 -13.35 13.31
C MET A 490 -28.85 -14.86 13.56
N GLY A 491 -28.12 -15.64 12.75
CA GLY A 491 -28.11 -17.10 12.78
C GLY A 491 -29.38 -17.79 12.25
N LYS A 492 -30.47 -17.05 11.99
CA LYS A 492 -31.71 -17.59 11.41
C LYS A 492 -31.79 -17.33 9.91
N THR A 493 -31.50 -16.10 9.49
CA THR A 493 -31.38 -15.72 8.08
C THR A 493 -29.90 -15.65 7.74
N VAL A 494 -29.40 -16.57 6.92
CA VAL A 494 -27.97 -16.69 6.60
C VAL A 494 -27.76 -16.60 5.09
N ILE A 495 -26.94 -15.67 4.62
CA ILE A 495 -26.46 -15.62 3.23
C ILE A 495 -25.02 -16.16 3.22
N THR A 496 -24.74 -17.18 2.42
CA THR A 496 -23.47 -17.92 2.46
C THR A 496 -22.85 -18.07 1.07
N GLY A 497 -21.52 -17.95 1.01
CA GLY A 497 -20.69 -18.20 -0.16
C GLY A 497 -19.32 -18.75 0.25
N SER A 498 -18.45 -19.06 -0.72
CA SER A 498 -17.14 -19.66 -0.45
C SER A 498 -16.05 -19.23 -1.44
N LEU A 499 -16.26 -18.09 -2.12
CA LEU A 499 -15.28 -17.55 -3.07
C LEU A 499 -14.02 -17.10 -2.34
N ASN A 500 -12.86 -17.34 -2.95
CA ASN A 500 -11.57 -16.98 -2.38
C ASN A 500 -10.54 -16.68 -3.48
N VAL A 501 -9.45 -16.00 -3.13
CA VAL A 501 -8.42 -15.60 -4.10
C VAL A 501 -7.60 -16.74 -4.70
N GLY A 502 -7.64 -17.93 -4.11
CA GLY A 502 -7.00 -19.12 -4.67
C GLY A 502 -7.67 -19.60 -5.96
N GLN A 503 -8.89 -19.13 -6.25
CA GLN A 503 -9.63 -19.48 -7.46
C GLN A 503 -9.18 -18.63 -8.66
N PRO A 504 -9.09 -19.23 -9.88
CA PRO A 504 -8.60 -18.51 -11.06
C PRO A 504 -9.39 -17.25 -11.38
N GLY A 505 -8.69 -16.13 -11.56
CA GLY A 505 -9.31 -14.87 -11.97
C GLY A 505 -10.17 -14.19 -10.90
N ILE A 506 -10.05 -14.57 -9.62
CA ILE A 506 -10.77 -13.96 -8.50
C ILE A 506 -9.81 -13.11 -7.68
N SER A 507 -10.12 -11.82 -7.55
CA SER A 507 -9.43 -10.92 -6.61
C SER A 507 -10.19 -10.87 -5.29
N THR A 508 -9.56 -10.38 -4.21
CA THR A 508 -10.20 -10.16 -2.91
C THR A 508 -11.54 -9.41 -3.05
N TYR A 509 -11.60 -8.38 -3.91
CA TYR A 509 -12.81 -7.60 -4.17
C TYR A 509 -13.99 -8.47 -4.67
N ASN A 510 -13.70 -9.51 -5.47
CA ASN A 510 -14.68 -10.41 -6.05
C ASN A 510 -15.08 -11.56 -5.12
N THR A 511 -14.37 -11.78 -4.00
CA THR A 511 -14.67 -12.88 -3.07
C THR A 511 -15.88 -12.62 -2.18
N ALA A 512 -16.38 -11.39 -2.14
CA ALA A 512 -17.48 -10.98 -1.26
C ALA A 512 -18.73 -11.82 -1.50
N THR A 513 -19.23 -12.49 -0.46
CA THR A 513 -20.53 -13.19 -0.51
C THR A 513 -21.67 -12.20 -0.72
N VAL A 514 -21.62 -11.05 -0.04
CA VAL A 514 -22.50 -9.90 -0.30
C VAL A 514 -21.64 -8.67 -0.55
N GLY A 515 -21.79 -8.04 -1.72
CA GLY A 515 -21.12 -6.81 -2.10
C GLY A 515 -22.11 -5.68 -2.36
N VAL A 516 -21.95 -4.55 -1.67
CA VAL A 516 -22.90 -3.44 -1.72
C VAL A 516 -22.22 -2.17 -2.20
N SER A 517 -22.67 -1.62 -3.33
CA SER A 517 -22.22 -0.33 -3.88
C SER A 517 -23.29 0.77 -3.81
N GLY A 518 -24.58 0.41 -3.80
CA GLY A 518 -25.69 1.38 -3.76
C GLY A 518 -25.75 2.15 -2.44
N ASP A 519 -25.78 3.48 -2.50
CA ASP A 519 -25.80 4.37 -1.33
C ASP A 519 -27.08 4.24 -0.47
N GLY A 520 -26.94 4.49 0.83
CA GLY A 520 -28.05 4.44 1.79
C GLY A 520 -28.49 3.03 2.15
N PHE A 521 -27.62 2.03 1.91
CA PHE A 521 -27.92 0.64 2.20
C PHE A 521 -28.14 0.42 3.70
N MET A 522 -29.13 -0.41 4.04
CA MET A 522 -29.35 -0.82 5.41
C MET A 522 -29.47 -2.34 5.52
N ALA A 523 -28.99 -2.92 6.61
CA ALA A 523 -29.17 -4.34 6.91
C ALA A 523 -29.41 -4.59 8.39
N SER A 524 -30.44 -5.38 8.72
CA SER A 524 -30.66 -5.85 10.09
C SER A 524 -31.09 -7.31 10.17
N GLY A 525 -30.64 -7.99 11.23
CA GLY A 525 -31.18 -9.30 11.61
C GLY A 525 -30.79 -10.44 10.69
N LEU A 526 -29.55 -10.45 10.18
CA LEU A 526 -29.07 -11.52 9.29
C LEU A 526 -27.58 -11.82 9.50
N THR A 527 -27.16 -13.00 9.07
CA THR A 527 -25.77 -13.43 9.02
C THR A 527 -25.29 -13.45 7.57
N VAL A 528 -24.13 -12.86 7.28
CA VAL A 528 -23.41 -13.06 6.02
C VAL A 528 -22.13 -13.83 6.32
N GLN A 529 -21.90 -14.93 5.62
CA GLN A 529 -20.73 -15.76 5.86
C GLN A 529 -20.00 -16.14 4.58
N ASN A 530 -18.67 -16.17 4.66
CA ASN A 530 -17.82 -16.84 3.69
C ASN A 530 -17.21 -18.09 4.33
N THR A 531 -17.49 -19.26 3.77
CA THR A 531 -17.09 -20.56 4.29
C THR A 531 -15.81 -21.10 3.65
N ALA A 532 -15.08 -20.27 2.91
CA ALA A 532 -13.77 -20.65 2.39
C ALA A 532 -12.86 -21.11 3.54
N GLY A 533 -12.18 -22.23 3.29
CA GLY A 533 -11.41 -22.95 4.30
C GLY A 533 -10.25 -22.15 4.91
N PRO A 534 -9.64 -22.65 6.00
CA PRO A 534 -8.50 -22.03 6.67
C PRO A 534 -7.29 -21.76 5.75
N ASP A 535 -7.17 -22.52 4.66
CA ASP A 535 -6.12 -22.45 3.64
C ASP A 535 -6.46 -21.55 2.44
N ALA A 536 -7.69 -21.02 2.36
CA ALA A 536 -8.19 -20.28 1.20
C ALA A 536 -7.65 -18.84 1.07
N HIS A 537 -6.82 -18.39 2.02
CA HIS A 537 -6.38 -17.01 2.16
C HIS A 537 -7.56 -16.01 2.19
N GLN A 538 -7.49 -14.89 1.46
CA GLN A 538 -8.53 -13.84 1.47
C GLN A 538 -9.88 -14.36 0.95
N ALA A 539 -10.92 -14.21 1.77
CA ALA A 539 -12.28 -14.63 1.45
C ALA A 539 -13.32 -13.77 2.19
N VAL A 540 -13.87 -12.78 1.47
CA VAL A 540 -14.74 -11.75 2.05
C VAL A 540 -16.16 -12.29 2.27
N ALA A 541 -16.71 -12.07 3.47
CA ALA A 541 -18.13 -12.30 3.74
C ALA A 541 -18.95 -11.10 3.23
N PHE A 542 -18.61 -9.90 3.68
CA PHE A 542 -19.34 -8.68 3.33
C PHE A 542 -18.38 -7.58 2.87
N ARG A 543 -18.69 -6.97 1.72
CA ARG A 543 -18.02 -5.76 1.22
C ARG A 543 -19.02 -4.62 1.14
N SER A 544 -18.67 -3.47 1.72
CA SER A 544 -19.46 -2.24 1.60
C SER A 544 -18.68 -1.10 0.99
N ASP A 545 -19.25 -0.57 -0.09
CA ASP A 545 -18.92 0.66 -0.80
C ASP A 545 -20.02 1.72 -0.67
N SER A 546 -21.09 1.40 0.06
CA SER A 546 -22.28 2.24 0.22
C SER A 546 -21.98 3.41 1.17
N ASP A 547 -22.11 4.65 0.68
CA ASP A 547 -22.11 5.82 1.57
C ASP A 547 -23.43 5.86 2.34
N LEU A 548 -23.36 6.35 3.58
CA LEU A 548 -24.52 6.49 4.46
C LEU A 548 -25.16 5.13 4.80
N SER A 549 -24.35 4.07 4.92
CA SER A 549 -24.85 2.73 5.23
C SER A 549 -25.01 2.49 6.72
N VAL A 550 -26.11 1.83 7.11
CA VAL A 550 -26.38 1.42 8.50
C VAL A 550 -26.59 -0.07 8.58
N ILE A 551 -25.74 -0.75 9.34
CA ILE A 551 -25.79 -2.19 9.56
C ILE A 551 -26.01 -2.40 11.06
N GLU A 552 -27.11 -3.05 11.44
CA GLU A 552 -27.49 -3.21 12.84
C GLU A 552 -27.95 -4.62 13.18
N ASN A 553 -27.47 -5.23 14.25
CA ASN A 553 -27.82 -6.61 14.62
C ASN A 553 -27.55 -7.60 13.48
N CYS A 554 -26.36 -7.52 12.87
CA CYS A 554 -25.91 -8.44 11.84
C CYS A 554 -24.70 -9.23 12.31
N GLU A 555 -24.48 -10.38 11.69
CA GLU A 555 -23.30 -11.20 11.92
C GLU A 555 -22.49 -11.37 10.64
N PHE A 556 -21.18 -11.23 10.75
CA PHE A 556 -20.23 -11.44 9.65
C PHE A 556 -19.25 -12.53 10.05
N ILE A 557 -19.25 -13.63 9.30
CA ILE A 557 -18.43 -14.81 9.61
C ILE A 557 -17.49 -15.10 8.45
N GLY A 558 -16.19 -15.10 8.72
CA GLY A 558 -15.19 -15.53 7.76
C GLY A 558 -13.90 -15.93 8.47
N ASN A 559 -12.83 -15.93 7.67
CA ASN A 559 -11.46 -16.13 8.13
C ASN A 559 -10.65 -14.86 7.85
N GLN A 560 -9.73 -14.91 6.90
CA GLN A 560 -8.96 -13.76 6.48
C GLN A 560 -9.84 -12.83 5.63
N ASP A 561 -9.77 -11.52 5.89
CA ASP A 561 -10.49 -10.49 5.13
C ASP A 561 -12.03 -10.59 5.24
N THR A 562 -12.58 -10.97 6.42
CA THR A 562 -14.04 -11.20 6.60
C THR A 562 -14.93 -10.01 6.21
N LEU A 563 -14.64 -8.83 6.76
CA LEU A 563 -15.40 -7.61 6.55
C LEU A 563 -14.56 -6.58 5.80
N TYR A 564 -14.92 -6.34 4.54
CA TYR A 564 -14.32 -5.32 3.70
C TYR A 564 -15.12 -4.02 3.77
N ALA A 565 -14.83 -3.19 4.79
CA ALA A 565 -15.34 -1.83 4.91
C ALA A 565 -14.56 -0.93 3.92
N HIS A 566 -14.89 -1.08 2.64
CA HIS A 566 -14.07 -0.63 1.51
C HIS A 566 -13.92 0.90 1.47
N ALA A 567 -15.04 1.62 1.37
CA ALA A 567 -15.06 3.06 1.12
C ALA A 567 -16.27 3.76 1.76
N ASN A 568 -16.25 5.11 1.77
CA ASN A 568 -17.38 5.96 2.21
C ASN A 568 -17.73 5.84 3.70
N ARG A 569 -18.86 6.41 4.14
CA ARG A 569 -19.27 6.43 5.56
C ARG A 569 -20.19 5.27 5.89
N GLN A 570 -19.90 4.57 6.97
CA GLN A 570 -20.61 3.36 7.36
C GLN A 570 -20.79 3.29 8.89
N PHE A 571 -21.95 2.84 9.34
CA PHE A 571 -22.22 2.63 10.76
C PHE A 571 -22.61 1.18 11.02
N TYR A 572 -21.85 0.50 11.87
CA TYR A 572 -22.09 -0.87 12.32
C TYR A 572 -22.47 -0.83 13.80
N LYS A 573 -23.65 -1.33 14.15
CA LYS A 573 -24.18 -1.27 15.52
C LYS A 573 -24.61 -2.65 16.00
N SER A 574 -24.23 -3.04 17.21
CA SER A 574 -24.64 -4.32 17.80
C SER A 574 -24.38 -5.53 16.90
N CYS A 575 -23.29 -5.47 16.11
CA CYS A 575 -22.94 -6.53 15.17
C CYS A 575 -21.94 -7.50 15.79
N THR A 576 -21.96 -8.76 15.34
CA THR A 576 -20.91 -9.74 15.64
C THR A 576 -20.02 -9.92 14.42
N ILE A 577 -18.71 -9.71 14.54
CA ILE A 577 -17.75 -9.86 13.45
C ILE A 577 -16.71 -10.90 13.86
N GLN A 578 -16.59 -11.97 13.08
CA GLN A 578 -15.69 -13.07 13.40
C GLN A 578 -14.70 -13.36 12.25
N GLY A 579 -13.41 -13.42 12.57
CA GLY A 579 -12.36 -13.73 11.60
C GLY A 579 -10.98 -13.86 12.24
N ASN A 580 -9.90 -13.80 11.45
CA ASN A 580 -8.54 -14.00 11.98
C ASN A 580 -7.53 -12.94 11.54
N VAL A 581 -7.10 -12.93 10.28
CA VAL A 581 -6.14 -11.95 9.76
C VAL A 581 -6.86 -10.89 8.96
N ASP A 582 -6.59 -9.63 9.32
CA ASP A 582 -7.08 -8.44 8.65
C ASP A 582 -8.60 -8.47 8.46
N PHE A 583 -9.31 -9.10 9.40
CA PHE A 583 -10.70 -9.48 9.16
C PHE A 583 -11.68 -8.31 9.23
N ILE A 584 -11.21 -7.11 9.61
CA ILE A 584 -11.87 -5.84 9.37
C ILE A 584 -10.87 -4.92 8.65
N PHE A 585 -11.06 -4.72 7.35
CA PHE A 585 -10.09 -3.99 6.51
C PHE A 585 -10.79 -3.09 5.49
N GLY A 586 -10.01 -2.18 4.90
CA GLY A 586 -10.49 -1.18 3.94
C GLY A 586 -10.18 0.25 4.35
N ASN A 587 -10.80 1.22 3.68
CA ASN A 587 -10.51 2.65 3.82
C ASN A 587 -11.80 3.48 3.89
N SER A 588 -12.86 2.93 4.48
CA SER A 588 -14.07 3.67 4.83
C SER A 588 -13.85 4.57 6.06
N ALA A 589 -14.77 5.51 6.26
CA ALA A 589 -14.99 6.11 7.58
C ALA A 589 -16.06 5.28 8.29
N SER A 590 -15.64 4.38 9.18
CA SER A 590 -16.55 3.44 9.84
C SER A 590 -16.53 3.56 11.35
N ILE A 591 -17.73 3.59 11.94
CA ILE A 591 -17.92 3.44 13.38
C ILE A 591 -18.54 2.07 13.64
N PHE A 592 -17.90 1.31 14.51
CA PHE A 592 -18.38 0.06 15.10
C PHE A 592 -18.77 0.38 16.53
N GLN A 593 -20.06 0.35 16.83
CA GLN A 593 -20.61 0.66 18.14
C GLN A 593 -21.31 -0.55 18.74
N ASP A 594 -21.04 -0.86 20.00
CA ASP A 594 -21.65 -1.98 20.72
C ASP A 594 -21.42 -3.35 20.03
N CYS A 595 -20.37 -3.47 19.21
CA CYS A 595 -20.08 -4.67 18.43
C CYS A 595 -19.28 -5.70 19.24
N THR A 596 -19.47 -6.97 18.92
CA THR A 596 -18.65 -8.09 19.42
C THR A 596 -17.69 -8.56 18.33
N ILE A 597 -16.39 -8.45 18.60
CA ILE A 597 -15.30 -8.74 17.67
C ILE A 597 -14.58 -10.01 18.14
N LEU A 598 -14.67 -11.09 17.35
CA LEU A 598 -14.22 -12.43 17.75
C LEU A 598 -13.10 -12.96 16.83
N VAL A 599 -11.93 -13.21 17.42
CA VAL A 599 -10.86 -13.96 16.73
C VAL A 599 -11.23 -15.44 16.62
N ARG A 600 -11.06 -16.01 15.43
CA ARG A 600 -11.28 -17.42 15.11
C ARG A 600 -9.97 -18.14 14.76
N PRO A 601 -9.92 -19.48 14.86
CA PRO A 601 -8.77 -20.25 14.39
C PRO A 601 -8.61 -20.09 12.87
N ARG A 602 -7.38 -19.84 12.41
CA ARG A 602 -7.09 -19.66 10.97
C ARG A 602 -6.51 -20.87 10.26
N GLN A 603 -5.78 -21.74 10.96
CA GLN A 603 -4.91 -22.72 10.31
C GLN A 603 -5.50 -24.13 10.33
N LEU A 604 -5.04 -24.97 9.42
CA LEU A 604 -5.31 -26.41 9.45
C LEU A 604 -4.78 -27.08 10.73
N GLU A 605 -3.71 -26.54 11.29
CA GLU A 605 -3.06 -26.99 12.54
C GLU A 605 -3.03 -25.85 13.58
N PRO A 606 -4.20 -25.42 14.08
CA PRO A 606 -4.30 -24.18 14.86
C PRO A 606 -3.56 -24.25 16.20
N GLU A 607 -3.25 -25.43 16.73
CA GLU A 607 -2.44 -25.64 17.93
C GLU A 607 -0.96 -25.22 17.80
N LYS A 608 -0.49 -24.94 16.57
CA LYS A 608 0.83 -24.37 16.30
C LYS A 608 0.89 -22.86 16.55
N GLY A 609 -0.26 -22.21 16.69
CA GLY A 609 -0.36 -20.78 16.94
C GLY A 609 -0.41 -19.93 15.68
N GLU A 610 -0.77 -18.67 15.88
CA GLU A 610 -1.04 -17.73 14.79
C GLU A 610 -0.83 -16.28 15.25
N ASN A 611 -0.48 -15.44 14.29
CA ASN A 611 -0.45 -13.98 14.46
C ASN A 611 -1.64 -13.39 13.73
N ASN A 612 -2.58 -12.84 14.49
CA ASN A 612 -3.82 -12.28 13.98
C ASN A 612 -3.85 -10.78 14.19
N ALA A 613 -4.31 -10.05 13.19
CA ALA A 613 -4.57 -8.62 13.28
C ALA A 613 -6.08 -8.41 13.09
N VAL A 614 -6.72 -7.77 14.07
CA VAL A 614 -8.16 -7.46 14.00
C VAL A 614 -8.43 -6.51 12.84
N THR A 615 -7.61 -5.46 12.70
CA THR A 615 -7.81 -4.46 11.65
C THR A 615 -6.62 -4.29 10.70
N ALA A 616 -6.95 -3.88 9.47
CA ALA A 616 -5.99 -3.42 8.48
C ALA A 616 -6.54 -2.20 7.73
N HIS A 617 -6.48 -1.01 8.36
CA HIS A 617 -7.01 0.22 7.76
C HIS A 617 -6.09 0.77 6.67
N GLY A 618 -6.69 1.17 5.54
CA GLY A 618 -6.02 1.45 4.28
C GLY A 618 -6.00 2.91 3.83
N ARG A 619 -5.92 3.87 4.76
CA ARG A 619 -5.80 5.31 4.39
C ARG A 619 -4.50 5.61 3.68
N THR A 620 -4.57 6.13 2.46
CA THR A 620 -3.40 6.42 1.60
C THR A 620 -3.03 7.90 1.56
N ASP A 621 -3.93 8.79 1.97
CA ASP A 621 -3.71 10.23 1.93
C ASP A 621 -4.19 10.90 3.23
N PRO A 622 -3.40 11.82 3.83
CA PRO A 622 -3.77 12.50 5.08
C PRO A 622 -5.00 13.40 4.95
N GLY A 623 -5.35 13.84 3.75
CA GLY A 623 -6.58 14.59 3.48
C GLY A 623 -7.86 13.76 3.57
N GLN A 624 -7.75 12.43 3.49
CA GLN A 624 -8.90 11.53 3.58
C GLN A 624 -9.52 11.57 4.99
N SER A 625 -10.83 11.72 5.05
CA SER A 625 -11.61 11.73 6.29
C SER A 625 -11.97 10.32 6.80
N THR A 626 -11.15 9.32 6.50
CA THR A 626 -11.45 7.88 6.69
C THR A 626 -10.72 7.28 7.89
N GLY A 627 -11.21 6.17 8.44
CA GLY A 627 -10.69 5.56 9.66
C GLY A 627 -11.68 4.59 10.26
N PHE A 628 -11.19 3.67 11.09
CA PHE A 628 -12.03 2.78 11.89
C PHE A 628 -12.10 3.27 13.34
N VAL A 629 -13.32 3.42 13.86
CA VAL A 629 -13.61 3.76 15.25
C VAL A 629 -14.37 2.60 15.87
N PHE A 630 -13.82 2.02 16.93
CA PHE A 630 -14.49 1.01 17.75
C PHE A 630 -14.89 1.65 19.08
N GLU A 631 -16.20 1.77 19.30
CA GLU A 631 -16.77 2.40 20.49
C GLU A 631 -17.61 1.39 21.26
N ASN A 632 -17.30 1.21 22.55
CA ASN A 632 -18.02 0.27 23.42
C ASN A 632 -18.09 -1.17 22.85
N CYS A 633 -17.03 -1.60 22.16
CA CYS A 633 -16.95 -2.95 21.58
C CYS A 633 -16.35 -3.95 22.57
N LEU A 634 -16.64 -5.23 22.38
CA LEU A 634 -15.93 -6.35 23.01
C LEU A 634 -14.94 -6.97 22.02
N ILE A 635 -13.68 -7.12 22.42
CA ILE A 635 -12.63 -7.79 21.66
C ILE A 635 -12.28 -9.08 22.40
N ASN A 636 -12.63 -10.22 21.80
CA ASN A 636 -12.40 -11.55 22.37
C ASN A 636 -12.07 -12.58 21.27
N GLY A 637 -11.95 -13.86 21.63
CA GLY A 637 -11.93 -14.98 20.69
C GLY A 637 -13.23 -15.77 20.73
N THR A 638 -13.52 -16.52 19.68
CA THR A 638 -14.57 -17.56 19.74
C THR A 638 -14.23 -18.59 20.81
N GLU A 639 -15.23 -19.36 21.27
CA GLU A 639 -15.00 -20.38 22.30
C GLU A 639 -13.90 -21.38 21.89
N GLU A 640 -13.89 -21.78 20.61
CA GLU A 640 -12.88 -22.64 20.02
C GLU A 640 -11.48 -22.00 20.07
N TYR A 641 -11.35 -20.76 19.62
CA TYR A 641 -10.09 -20.03 19.67
C TYR A 641 -9.59 -19.86 21.12
N MET A 642 -10.48 -19.54 22.05
CA MET A 642 -10.10 -19.34 23.45
C MET A 642 -9.63 -20.63 24.13
N LYS A 643 -10.09 -21.81 23.69
CA LYS A 643 -9.51 -23.10 24.14
C LYS A 643 -8.06 -23.24 23.68
N LEU A 644 -7.77 -22.92 22.42
CA LEU A 644 -6.41 -22.95 21.87
C LEU A 644 -5.50 -21.93 22.57
N TYR A 645 -5.95 -20.67 22.66
CA TYR A 645 -5.23 -19.60 23.35
C TYR A 645 -4.90 -19.97 24.80
N ARG A 646 -5.86 -20.48 25.59
CA ARG A 646 -5.62 -20.87 26.99
C ARG A 646 -4.65 -22.04 27.12
N SER A 647 -4.61 -22.94 26.13
CA SER A 647 -3.68 -24.07 26.14
C SER A 647 -2.23 -23.65 25.89
N LYS A 648 -1.99 -22.69 24.99
CA LYS A 648 -0.65 -22.22 24.61
C LYS A 648 -0.65 -20.72 24.26
N PRO A 649 -0.83 -19.80 25.23
CA PRO A 649 -0.97 -18.36 24.96
C PRO A 649 0.30 -17.73 24.35
N GLN A 650 1.44 -18.43 24.39
CA GLN A 650 2.70 -17.92 23.85
C GLN A 650 2.79 -17.98 22.33
N VAL A 651 2.01 -18.86 21.67
CA VAL A 651 2.04 -19.00 20.20
C VAL A 651 0.83 -18.35 19.52
N HIS A 652 -0.22 -18.00 20.28
CA HIS A 652 -1.40 -17.30 19.79
C HIS A 652 -1.30 -15.80 20.09
N LYS A 653 -0.88 -14.99 19.11
CA LYS A 653 -0.73 -13.54 19.28
C LYS A 653 -1.80 -12.80 18.49
N ASN A 654 -2.54 -11.94 19.17
CA ASN A 654 -3.57 -11.12 18.55
C ASN A 654 -3.25 -9.64 18.74
N TYR A 655 -3.34 -8.90 17.65
CA TYR A 655 -3.08 -7.47 17.62
C TYR A 655 -4.37 -6.74 17.23
N LEU A 656 -4.57 -5.55 17.78
CA LEU A 656 -5.67 -4.66 17.45
C LEU A 656 -5.66 -4.26 15.97
N GLY A 657 -4.48 -4.21 15.33
CA GLY A 657 -4.37 -3.98 13.90
C GLY A 657 -2.94 -3.81 13.38
N ARG A 658 -2.83 -3.62 12.07
CA ARG A 658 -1.59 -3.33 11.33
C ARG A 658 -1.78 -2.37 10.15
N PRO A 659 -0.81 -1.50 9.81
CA PRO A 659 -1.02 -0.41 8.87
C PRO A 659 -0.91 -0.84 7.41
N TRP A 660 -2.03 -1.26 6.82
CA TRP A 660 -2.05 -1.64 5.40
C TRP A 660 -1.58 -0.51 4.46
N LYS A 661 -1.78 0.76 4.84
CA LYS A 661 -1.35 1.95 4.09
C LYS A 661 -0.75 3.01 5.01
N GLU A 662 0.00 3.94 4.39
CA GLU A 662 0.88 4.92 5.06
C GLU A 662 0.19 5.75 6.15
N TYR A 663 -1.08 6.14 5.97
CA TYR A 663 -1.81 6.99 6.93
C TYR A 663 -2.86 6.22 7.72
N SER A 664 -2.71 4.89 7.85
CA SER A 664 -3.65 4.00 8.55
C SER A 664 -4.18 4.61 9.85
N ARG A 665 -5.49 4.51 10.10
CA ARG A 665 -6.15 5.16 11.23
C ARG A 665 -7.16 4.22 11.86
N THR A 666 -6.94 3.87 13.11
CA THR A 666 -7.82 2.97 13.86
C THR A 666 -7.82 3.39 15.33
N VAL A 667 -9.00 3.48 15.93
CA VAL A 667 -9.14 3.84 17.34
C VAL A 667 -10.07 2.91 18.09
N PHE A 668 -9.74 2.64 19.36
CA PHE A 668 -10.58 1.89 20.30
C PHE A 668 -10.90 2.78 21.51
N ILE A 669 -12.19 3.03 21.71
CA ILE A 669 -12.75 3.95 22.71
C ILE A 669 -13.72 3.17 23.59
N ASN A 670 -13.51 3.23 24.91
CA ASN A 670 -14.36 2.59 25.93
C ASN A 670 -14.66 1.11 25.64
N SER A 671 -13.74 0.40 24.99
CA SER A 671 -13.93 -0.98 24.56
C SER A 671 -13.35 -1.95 25.59
N SER A 672 -13.96 -3.13 25.71
CA SER A 672 -13.47 -4.23 26.56
C SER A 672 -12.53 -5.11 25.76
N MET A 673 -11.26 -5.18 26.17
CA MET A 673 -10.20 -5.98 25.55
C MET A 673 -9.86 -7.16 26.46
N GLU A 674 -10.18 -8.37 26.02
CA GLU A 674 -9.87 -9.59 26.76
C GLU A 674 -8.38 -9.96 26.68
N ALA A 675 -7.96 -10.94 27.49
CA ALA A 675 -6.55 -11.30 27.68
C ALA A 675 -5.82 -11.75 26.40
N LEU A 676 -6.54 -12.10 25.33
CA LEU A 676 -5.96 -12.53 24.06
C LEU A 676 -5.19 -11.42 23.31
N VAL A 677 -5.46 -10.15 23.61
CA VAL A 677 -4.76 -9.02 22.99
C VAL A 677 -3.33 -8.96 23.50
N ALA A 678 -2.37 -9.01 22.57
CA ALA A 678 -0.96 -8.97 22.89
C ALA A 678 -0.59 -7.64 23.57
N PRO A 679 0.32 -7.63 24.57
CA PRO A 679 0.70 -6.40 25.28
C PRO A 679 1.20 -5.27 24.37
N GLN A 680 1.85 -5.62 23.26
CA GLN A 680 2.30 -4.67 22.22
C GLN A 680 1.13 -3.91 21.58
N GLY A 681 -0.07 -4.49 21.59
CA GLY A 681 -1.32 -3.95 21.03
C GLY A 681 -1.37 -4.01 19.51
N TRP A 682 -0.32 -3.53 18.84
CA TRP A 682 -0.31 -3.30 17.39
C TRP A 682 0.88 -3.97 16.72
N MET A 683 0.72 -4.37 15.46
CA MET A 683 1.76 -5.05 14.68
C MET A 683 2.23 -4.17 13.52
N PRO A 684 3.55 -4.11 13.22
CA PRO A 684 4.04 -3.48 12.00
C PRO A 684 3.48 -4.18 10.75
N TRP A 685 3.38 -3.44 9.65
CA TRP A 685 3.09 -4.05 8.35
C TRP A 685 4.34 -4.68 7.75
N ASP A 686 5.38 -3.85 7.56
CA ASP A 686 6.70 -4.26 7.09
C ASP A 686 7.76 -3.24 7.56
N GLY A 687 8.74 -3.68 8.33
CA GLY A 687 9.75 -2.80 8.95
C GLY A 687 9.15 -1.56 9.62
N ASP A 688 9.67 -0.39 9.26
CA ASP A 688 9.24 0.93 9.77
C ASP A 688 8.16 1.61 8.90
N PHE A 689 7.60 0.91 7.91
CA PHE A 689 6.55 1.46 7.05
C PHE A 689 5.36 2.00 7.87
N ALA A 690 4.92 3.21 7.54
CA ALA A 690 3.79 3.92 8.14
C ALA A 690 3.91 4.28 9.63
N LEU A 691 4.93 3.83 10.37
CA LEU A 691 4.97 3.96 11.83
C LEU A 691 4.98 5.42 12.31
N ASN A 692 5.53 6.33 11.50
CA ASN A 692 5.59 7.77 11.79
C ASN A 692 4.32 8.54 11.38
N THR A 693 3.46 7.96 10.54
CA THR A 693 2.35 8.65 9.86
C THR A 693 0.96 8.08 10.21
N LEU A 694 0.88 6.80 10.58
CA LEU A 694 -0.36 6.16 11.04
C LEU A 694 -0.86 6.79 12.35
N PHE A 695 -2.15 6.64 12.67
CA PHE A 695 -2.71 6.98 13.97
C PHE A 695 -3.49 5.81 14.57
N TYR A 696 -2.89 5.13 15.55
CA TYR A 696 -3.49 4.04 16.32
C TYR A 696 -3.73 4.45 17.76
N GLY A 697 -4.98 4.79 18.07
CA GLY A 697 -5.37 5.46 19.30
C GLY A 697 -6.19 4.58 20.24
N GLU A 698 -5.94 4.69 21.55
CA GLU A 698 -6.73 4.03 22.59
C GLU A 698 -7.22 5.06 23.63
N PHE A 699 -8.47 4.93 24.10
CA PHE A 699 -9.06 5.74 25.17
C PHE A 699 -10.04 4.95 26.03
N GLY A 700 -9.91 5.00 27.35
CA GLY A 700 -10.92 4.47 28.27
C GLY A 700 -11.20 2.96 28.16
N ASN A 701 -10.35 2.19 27.47
CA ASN A 701 -10.52 0.75 27.32
C ASN A 701 -10.35 0.02 28.66
N SER A 702 -10.98 -1.14 28.79
CA SER A 702 -10.95 -1.96 30.00
C SER A 702 -10.69 -3.44 29.67
N GLY A 703 -10.53 -4.29 30.70
CA GLY A 703 -10.23 -5.71 30.53
C GLY A 703 -8.72 -6.03 30.50
N ALA A 704 -8.37 -7.31 30.56
CA ALA A 704 -6.99 -7.77 30.73
C ALA A 704 -6.05 -7.42 29.57
N GLY A 705 -6.59 -7.22 28.35
CA GLY A 705 -5.84 -6.81 27.16
C GLY A 705 -5.65 -5.30 27.00
N SER A 706 -6.21 -4.49 27.90
CA SER A 706 -6.22 -3.02 27.80
C SER A 706 -5.01 -2.31 28.41
N ASP A 707 -4.07 -3.04 29.03
CA ASP A 707 -2.89 -2.42 29.63
C ASP A 707 -2.00 -1.75 28.57
N LEU A 708 -1.78 -0.45 28.74
CA LEU A 708 -1.00 0.38 27.83
C LEU A 708 0.51 0.36 28.14
N SER A 709 0.94 -0.23 29.26
CA SER A 709 2.32 -0.13 29.76
C SER A 709 3.38 -0.73 28.82
N GLN A 710 3.00 -1.73 28.03
CA GLN A 710 3.87 -2.44 27.08
C GLN A 710 3.52 -2.19 25.62
N ARG A 711 2.64 -1.23 25.34
CA ARG A 711 2.28 -0.89 23.97
C ARG A 711 3.51 -0.46 23.21
N VAL A 712 3.48 -0.81 21.93
CA VAL A 712 4.50 -0.45 20.97
C VAL A 712 4.68 1.08 20.96
N LYS A 713 5.93 1.58 20.87
CA LYS A 713 6.23 3.02 21.12
C LYS A 713 5.56 3.99 20.15
N TRP A 714 5.21 3.51 18.96
CA TRP A 714 4.49 4.26 17.95
C TRP A 714 2.97 4.19 18.11
N SER A 715 2.42 3.52 19.13
CA SER A 715 0.98 3.69 19.45
C SER A 715 0.68 5.09 20.00
N SER A 716 -0.59 5.46 20.02
CA SER A 716 -1.08 6.76 20.48
C SER A 716 -2.12 6.59 21.60
N LYS A 717 -2.18 7.57 22.50
CA LYS A 717 -3.31 7.76 23.41
C LYS A 717 -4.14 8.92 22.88
N ILE A 718 -5.45 8.78 22.88
CA ILE A 718 -6.34 9.88 22.49
C ILE A 718 -6.50 10.80 23.71
N PRO A 719 -6.21 12.11 23.61
CA PRO A 719 -6.47 13.03 24.72
C PRO A 719 -7.98 13.12 25.02
N PRO A 720 -8.40 13.18 26.29
CA PRO A 720 -9.82 13.23 26.67
C PRO A 720 -10.64 14.30 25.92
N GLU A 721 -10.05 15.47 25.70
CA GLU A 721 -10.65 16.61 25.01
C GLU A 721 -10.93 16.38 23.52
N HIS A 722 -10.31 15.36 22.92
CA HIS A 722 -10.43 15.05 21.49
C HIS A 722 -11.21 13.76 21.20
N VAL A 723 -11.67 13.04 22.22
CA VAL A 723 -12.44 11.80 22.05
C VAL A 723 -13.69 12.03 21.19
N ASN A 724 -14.36 13.17 21.38
CA ASN A 724 -15.58 13.50 20.65
C ASN A 724 -15.37 13.75 19.14
N THR A 725 -14.13 13.94 18.68
CA THR A 725 -13.82 13.95 17.23
C THR A 725 -14.21 12.63 16.56
N TYR A 726 -14.23 11.52 17.31
CA TYR A 726 -14.62 10.19 16.83
C TYR A 726 -16.09 9.83 17.06
N SER A 727 -16.91 10.76 17.55
CA SER A 727 -18.36 10.54 17.73
C SER A 727 -19.10 10.39 16.41
N LEU A 728 -20.30 9.79 16.45
CA LEU A 728 -21.17 9.56 15.29
C LEU A 728 -21.43 10.84 14.48
N GLN A 729 -21.70 11.95 15.16
CA GLN A 729 -21.89 13.26 14.55
C GLN A 729 -20.61 13.83 13.94
N ASN A 730 -19.48 13.78 14.65
CA ASN A 730 -18.29 14.50 14.19
C ASN A 730 -17.51 13.72 13.14
N PHE A 731 -17.40 12.40 13.30
CA PHE A 731 -16.57 11.55 12.45
C PHE A 731 -17.25 11.23 11.12
N ILE A 732 -18.54 10.86 11.14
CA ILE A 732 -19.28 10.47 9.93
C ILE A 732 -20.54 11.31 9.67
N GLN A 733 -20.76 12.40 10.40
CA GLN A 733 -21.92 13.28 10.21
C GLN A 733 -23.24 12.53 10.36
N GLY A 734 -23.28 11.53 11.24
CA GLY A 734 -24.39 10.57 11.34
C GLY A 734 -25.73 11.24 11.62
N ASP A 735 -25.74 12.37 12.33
CA ASP A 735 -26.91 13.21 12.61
C ASP A 735 -27.54 13.83 11.35
N GLU A 736 -26.76 13.99 10.26
CA GLU A 736 -27.27 14.51 8.99
C GLU A 736 -28.07 13.47 8.17
N TRP A 737 -27.83 12.18 8.38
CA TRP A 737 -28.34 11.13 7.47
C TRP A 737 -28.95 9.89 8.13
N ILE A 738 -28.61 9.58 9.38
CA ILE A 738 -29.28 8.53 10.15
C ILE A 738 -30.52 9.16 10.81
N LYS A 739 -31.68 8.95 10.18
CA LYS A 739 -32.97 9.44 10.69
C LYS A 739 -33.38 8.62 11.92
N THR A 740 -33.81 9.30 12.98
CA THR A 740 -34.38 8.70 14.21
C THR A 740 -35.82 8.24 14.03
#